data_AF-A0A833XNP1-F1
#
_entry.id   AF-A0A833XNP1-F1
#
_cell.length_a   1.000
_cell.length_b   1.000
_cell.length_c   1.000
_cell.angle_alpha   90.00
_cell.angle_beta   90.00
_cell.angle_gamma   90.00
#
_symmetry.space_group_name_H-M   'P 1'
#
loop_
_entity.id
_entity.type
_entity.pdbx_description
1 polymer ?
#
loop_
_entity_poly.entity_id
_entity_poly.type
_entity_poly.pdbx_seq_one_letter_code
_entity_poly.pdbx_strand_id
1 'polypeptide(L)'
;MAFQSEAASSSYSSIDTWTHDIFLSFRGKDVRRKFISHLYHALDQSGIKTYMDYFDLERGEQISSELFKAIEKSRISIIILSKNFAESKWCLNELLKILECKKIIKQIVLPIFYEVKPAEVRDKKGIFGEAFTKLGKKIKDDIKLLQYWNEALEEVAKLSGLEYLAIRDESEFIQKIIRWVDSKIVNQTPLSVVKYPIGIESRIRDIYQHLNIGRNDIIRVVGIFGAGGIGKTTISKDIYNRISSQFQGSCFLKNVRETSKQAGGVIQLQNTLLSEILGKKFDINDVDKGVNVIWDRLRTKRILLILDDVDELVQLEKLAGDRAWFGSGSRIIITTRDQQLLKIFEVDSKYKLKILDDNEALRLFSLHAFKTDEPLDDYGELSKQVIKYAQGLPLALTVLGSDLKGQSIHQWKSALDKYKNIPNKNIQRVLQISYDGLEDSEKDMFLDMAFFFKEEPLANVMKIFDSCGFSPVHGIKRLIDKCLIAIDEQNKYFSMHDLLQDMGREIVRLESPREPGEGSRLFFHEDVRHVLEESTGTNKVAGMIIEMPKGEDVIRLSPEAFVRMKRLRVFINRNASFSSGPNYLSNELRMFDWFEYPLQSLPSNFYGNKLIIFRMRGSFIRELNFIKFKNLTTMAFDDCNFLTKVPDLSSILNLKDMITRRCTSLVEVHDSVGSLDNLSHLSFFGCSSLRIFPRVLKLRSLCQLDLSCCSSLRDFSEIGCEMKSLSRLYLVHTAVEELPLSIRNLTGLEVLYLHCCKNLARLPINSILQLQHLSELGIGGCTNLVKKMGDDGQSILAIESPIMEDEILSSEEQLQELAPPTNSSNGNSALQMLDHNNCFQLESNFFPISSLFTMFNSSATLNSLFLSESEIVSLPTSIKGFVALSHLDLRDCEKLEEILELPPNITSVYATGCKSLERFGEV
;
A
#
# COMPACT_ATOMS: atom_id res chain seq x y z
N MET A 1 -19.45 6.23 56.10
CA MET A 1 -18.41 5.19 56.27
C MET A 1 -17.79 4.93 54.92
N ALA A 2 -16.46 4.91 54.88
CA ALA A 2 -15.65 4.82 53.67
C ALA A 2 -15.87 3.50 52.92
N PHE A 3 -15.83 3.55 51.59
CA PHE A 3 -15.54 2.38 50.76
C PHE A 3 -14.44 2.74 49.75
N GLN A 4 -13.43 1.87 49.75
CA GLN A 4 -12.19 1.93 48.99
C GLN A 4 -12.43 1.81 47.49
N SER A 5 -11.56 2.48 46.74
CA SER A 5 -11.37 2.35 45.30
C SER A 5 -10.73 0.99 44.97
N GLU A 6 -11.46 0.13 44.28
CA GLU A 6 -10.89 -0.97 43.50
C GLU A 6 -11.01 -0.68 42.01
N ALA A 7 -9.93 -1.00 41.31
CA ALA A 7 -9.69 -0.70 39.91
C ALA A 7 -10.75 -1.31 38.99
N ALA A 8 -11.36 -0.47 38.16
CA ALA A 8 -12.29 -0.88 37.13
C ALA A 8 -11.58 -1.70 36.04
N SER A 9 -11.69 -3.02 36.11
CA SER A 9 -11.58 -3.86 34.92
C SER A 9 -12.79 -3.55 34.04
N SER A 10 -12.61 -2.84 32.94
CA SER A 10 -13.67 -2.60 31.96
C SER A 10 -13.96 -3.88 31.19
N SER A 11 -14.73 -4.79 31.78
CA SER A 11 -15.48 -5.80 31.04
C SER A 11 -16.59 -5.07 30.29
N TYR A 12 -16.33 -4.74 29.02
CA TYR A 12 -17.38 -4.20 28.16
C TYR A 12 -18.49 -5.25 28.02
N SER A 13 -19.69 -4.80 28.39
CA SER A 13 -20.93 -5.55 28.44
C SER A 13 -21.15 -6.36 27.17
N SER A 14 -21.41 -7.65 27.35
CA SER A 14 -22.24 -8.44 26.45
C SER A 14 -23.41 -7.57 25.95
N ILE A 15 -23.75 -7.67 24.66
CA ILE A 15 -24.98 -7.11 24.11
C ILE A 15 -26.11 -7.46 25.07
N ASP A 16 -26.62 -6.49 25.83
CA ASP A 16 -27.72 -6.71 26.77
C ASP A 16 -28.96 -7.04 25.94
N THR A 17 -29.22 -8.33 25.78
CA THR A 17 -30.40 -8.83 25.10
C THR A 17 -31.61 -8.54 25.99
N TRP A 18 -32.46 -7.61 25.54
CA TRP A 18 -33.79 -7.42 26.11
C TRP A 18 -34.52 -8.77 26.19
N THR A 19 -35.03 -9.14 27.36
CA THR A 19 -35.79 -10.40 27.50
C THR A 19 -37.22 -10.26 27.03
N HIS A 20 -37.73 -9.02 27.00
CA HIS A 20 -39.06 -8.65 26.56
C HIS A 20 -38.99 -7.41 25.66
N ASP A 21 -39.85 -7.35 24.65
CA ASP A 21 -39.99 -6.17 23.80
C ASP A 21 -40.73 -5.05 24.54
N ILE A 22 -41.76 -5.42 25.33
CA ILE A 22 -42.62 -4.46 26.03
C ILE A 22 -42.81 -4.84 27.49
N PHE A 23 -42.76 -3.84 28.37
CA PHE A 23 -43.33 -3.87 29.72
C PHE A 23 -44.63 -3.06 29.77
N LEU A 24 -45.72 -3.65 30.25
CA LEU A 24 -47.00 -2.95 30.44
C LEU A 24 -47.19 -2.56 31.92
N SER A 25 -47.14 -1.25 32.22
CA SER A 25 -47.53 -0.72 33.54
C SER A 25 -48.96 -0.21 33.50
N PHE A 26 -49.82 -0.73 34.37
CA PHE A 26 -51.25 -0.36 34.37
C PHE A 26 -51.93 -0.59 35.72
N ARG A 27 -53.07 0.08 35.92
CA ARG A 27 -53.93 -0.21 37.06
C ARG A 27 -54.82 -1.40 36.78
N GLY A 28 -54.51 -2.55 37.39
CA GLY A 28 -55.24 -3.79 37.17
C GLY A 28 -56.76 -3.72 37.41
N LYS A 29 -57.23 -2.91 38.38
CA LYS A 29 -58.67 -2.75 38.65
C LYS A 29 -59.44 -2.02 37.56
N ASP A 30 -58.77 -1.17 36.78
CA ASP A 30 -59.43 -0.27 35.84
C ASP A 30 -59.52 -0.88 34.44
N VAL A 31 -58.41 -1.44 33.95
CA VAL A 31 -58.22 -1.71 32.51
C VAL A 31 -57.86 -3.16 32.17
N ARG A 32 -57.61 -4.03 33.17
CA ARG A 32 -57.04 -5.38 32.97
C ARG A 32 -57.86 -6.29 32.03
N ARG A 33 -59.15 -6.44 32.28
CA ARG A 33 -60.06 -7.33 31.50
C ARG A 33 -60.75 -6.61 30.33
N LYS A 34 -60.28 -5.41 29.99
CA LYS A 34 -60.85 -4.56 28.93
C LYS A 34 -59.72 -4.24 27.93
N PHE A 35 -59.32 -2.98 27.87
CA PHE A 35 -58.26 -2.47 27.03
C PHE A 35 -56.94 -3.29 27.09
N ILE A 36 -56.44 -3.64 28.30
CA ILE A 36 -55.15 -4.32 28.41
C ILE A 36 -55.18 -5.74 27.85
N SER A 37 -56.27 -6.51 28.03
CA SER A 37 -56.36 -7.85 27.45
C SER A 37 -56.38 -7.81 25.93
N HIS A 38 -57.07 -6.83 25.34
CA HIS A 38 -57.09 -6.64 23.89
C HIS A 38 -55.73 -6.17 23.36
N LEU A 39 -55.10 -5.21 24.04
CA LEU A 39 -53.76 -4.71 23.68
C LEU A 39 -52.71 -5.82 23.77
N TYR A 40 -52.69 -6.58 24.86
CA TYR A 40 -51.77 -7.71 25.03
C TYR A 40 -51.95 -8.74 23.91
N HIS A 41 -53.20 -9.14 23.61
CA HIS A 41 -53.45 -10.12 22.55
C HIS A 41 -53.07 -9.58 21.16
N ALA A 42 -53.30 -8.31 20.88
CA ALA A 42 -52.87 -7.70 19.62
C ALA A 42 -51.34 -7.66 19.49
N LEU A 43 -50.63 -7.36 20.58
CA LEU A 43 -49.17 -7.39 20.64
C LEU A 43 -48.62 -8.80 20.41
N ASP A 44 -49.21 -9.80 21.08
CA ASP A 44 -48.87 -11.21 20.94
C ASP A 44 -49.13 -11.74 19.51
N GLN A 45 -50.28 -11.40 18.91
CA GLN A 45 -50.60 -11.73 17.52
C GLN A 45 -49.62 -11.09 16.52
N SER A 46 -49.00 -9.97 16.88
CA SER A 46 -47.98 -9.29 16.07
C SER A 46 -46.56 -9.84 16.32
N GLY A 47 -46.44 -10.87 17.17
CA GLY A 47 -45.16 -11.50 17.54
C GLY A 47 -44.31 -10.69 18.50
N ILE A 48 -44.90 -9.71 19.21
CA ILE A 48 -44.18 -8.83 20.14
C ILE A 48 -44.20 -9.42 21.55
N LYS A 49 -43.02 -9.74 22.09
CA LYS A 49 -42.90 -10.39 23.40
C LYS A 49 -43.16 -9.39 24.53
N THR A 50 -44.33 -9.47 25.13
CA THR A 50 -44.81 -8.51 26.12
C THR A 50 -44.84 -9.11 27.52
N TYR A 51 -44.20 -8.47 28.49
CA TYR A 51 -44.28 -8.84 29.91
C TYR A 51 -45.52 -8.24 30.56
N MET A 52 -46.26 -9.07 31.29
CA MET A 52 -47.44 -8.67 32.06
C MET A 52 -47.52 -9.47 33.37
N ASP A 53 -47.61 -8.77 34.51
CA ASP A 53 -47.56 -9.26 35.91
C ASP A 53 -48.44 -10.47 36.30
N TYR A 54 -49.30 -11.01 35.43
CA TYR A 54 -50.18 -12.15 35.76
C TYR A 54 -49.69 -13.48 35.20
N PHE A 55 -48.94 -13.49 34.08
CA PHE A 55 -48.61 -14.72 33.36
C PHE A 55 -47.18 -15.22 33.61
N ASP A 56 -46.25 -14.33 33.97
CA ASP A 56 -44.80 -14.61 33.92
C ASP A 56 -44.08 -14.67 35.29
N LEU A 57 -44.82 -14.69 36.41
CA LEU A 57 -44.23 -14.83 37.75
C LEU A 57 -44.20 -16.31 38.17
N GLU A 58 -43.01 -16.86 38.44
CA GLU A 58 -42.88 -18.19 39.04
C GLU A 58 -43.44 -18.19 40.48
N ARG A 59 -44.27 -19.18 40.82
CA ARG A 59 -44.92 -19.25 42.14
C ARG A 59 -43.88 -19.54 43.23
N GLY A 60 -43.50 -18.53 44.01
CA GLY A 60 -42.62 -18.66 45.17
C GLY A 60 -41.63 -17.52 45.38
N GLU A 61 -41.46 -16.63 44.40
CA GLU A 61 -40.47 -15.54 44.46
C GLU A 61 -40.99 -14.21 45.05
N GLN A 62 -40.05 -13.34 45.44
CA GLN A 62 -40.34 -12.01 46.01
C GLN A 62 -40.69 -11.02 44.89
N ILE A 63 -42.01 -10.88 44.66
CA ILE A 63 -42.70 -10.14 43.57
C ILE A 63 -42.03 -8.79 43.16
N SER A 64 -41.44 -8.03 44.09
CA SER A 64 -40.88 -6.70 43.78
C SER A 64 -39.55 -6.72 43.04
N SER A 65 -38.74 -7.78 43.20
CA SER A 65 -37.38 -7.82 42.65
C SER A 65 -37.36 -8.27 41.18
N GLU A 66 -38.20 -9.24 40.81
CA GLU A 66 -38.35 -9.70 39.44
C GLU A 66 -39.03 -8.66 38.55
N LEU A 67 -40.00 -7.92 39.10
CA LEU A 67 -40.69 -6.86 38.36
C LEU A 67 -39.73 -5.76 37.91
N PHE A 68 -38.86 -5.27 38.80
CA PHE A 68 -37.87 -4.26 38.44
C PHE A 68 -36.84 -4.80 37.44
N LYS A 69 -36.44 -6.07 37.54
CA LYS A 69 -35.62 -6.72 36.51
C LYS A 69 -36.36 -6.82 35.18
N ALA A 70 -37.66 -7.10 35.17
CA ALA A 70 -38.46 -7.16 33.95
C ALA A 70 -38.55 -5.78 33.29
N ILE A 71 -38.69 -4.70 34.07
CA ILE A 71 -38.62 -3.31 33.57
C ILE A 71 -37.24 -3.04 32.97
N GLU A 72 -36.16 -3.36 33.68
CA GLU A 72 -34.79 -3.16 33.20
C GLU A 72 -34.48 -3.94 31.92
N LYS A 73 -35.06 -5.14 31.78
CA LYS A 73 -34.87 -6.04 30.64
C LYS A 73 -35.92 -5.88 29.53
N SER A 74 -36.75 -4.83 29.59
CA SER A 74 -37.74 -4.53 28.54
C SER A 74 -37.28 -3.40 27.64
N ARG A 75 -37.51 -3.51 26.33
CA ARG A 75 -37.08 -2.50 25.36
C ARG A 75 -37.96 -1.24 25.37
N ILE A 76 -39.27 -1.43 25.54
CA ILE A 76 -40.28 -0.36 25.57
C ILE A 76 -41.12 -0.52 26.85
N SER A 77 -41.33 0.57 27.58
CA SER A 77 -42.29 0.61 28.69
C SER A 77 -43.53 1.40 28.28
N ILE A 78 -44.69 0.74 28.22
CA ILE A 78 -45.98 1.39 27.95
C ILE A 78 -46.69 1.58 29.29
N ILE A 79 -47.06 2.82 29.59
CA ILE A 79 -47.68 3.21 30.87
C ILE A 79 -49.13 3.61 30.60
N ILE A 80 -50.08 2.87 31.12
CA ILE A 80 -51.51 3.12 30.94
C ILE A 80 -52.04 3.89 32.15
N LEU A 81 -52.12 5.20 32.00
CA LEU A 81 -52.59 6.15 33.01
C LEU A 81 -54.12 6.21 32.97
N SER A 82 -54.75 5.50 33.91
CA SER A 82 -56.20 5.47 34.13
C SER A 82 -56.60 6.27 35.37
N LYS A 83 -57.91 6.48 35.56
CA LYS A 83 -58.50 7.29 36.65
C LYS A 83 -57.96 6.93 38.05
N ASN A 84 -57.76 5.64 38.36
CA ASN A 84 -57.29 5.19 39.68
C ASN A 84 -55.83 4.72 39.69
N PHE A 85 -55.04 5.02 38.66
CA PHE A 85 -53.63 4.61 38.59
C PHE A 85 -52.82 5.09 39.80
N ALA A 86 -53.00 6.37 40.16
CA ALA A 86 -52.32 7.00 41.27
C ALA A 86 -52.81 6.54 42.67
N GLU A 87 -53.82 5.68 42.77
CA GLU A 87 -54.22 5.05 44.05
C GLU A 87 -53.31 3.85 44.41
N SER A 88 -52.44 3.42 43.52
CA SER A 88 -51.63 2.20 43.64
C SER A 88 -50.16 2.52 43.93
N LYS A 89 -49.67 2.13 45.11
CA LYS A 89 -48.23 2.21 45.45
C LYS A 89 -47.35 1.46 44.44
N TRP A 90 -47.83 0.32 43.94
CA TRP A 90 -47.12 -0.50 42.95
C TRP A 90 -46.93 0.23 41.61
N CYS A 91 -48.01 0.75 41.03
CA CYS A 91 -47.96 1.43 39.73
C CYS A 91 -47.05 2.68 39.76
N LEU A 92 -47.01 3.38 40.90
CA LEU A 92 -46.13 4.53 41.09
C LEU A 92 -44.65 4.15 41.30
N ASN A 93 -44.38 3.00 41.93
CA ASN A 93 -43.02 2.47 42.04
C ASN A 93 -42.49 1.95 40.69
N GLU A 94 -43.34 1.26 39.90
CA GLU A 94 -43.02 0.90 38.51
C GLU A 94 -42.70 2.15 37.69
N LEU A 95 -43.52 3.20 37.80
CA LEU A 95 -43.31 4.46 37.10
C LEU A 95 -41.94 5.08 37.44
N LEU A 96 -41.56 5.10 38.72
CA LEU A 96 -40.24 5.58 39.14
C LEU A 96 -39.13 4.78 38.47
N LYS A 97 -39.22 3.44 38.50
CA LYS A 97 -38.21 2.58 37.91
C LYS A 97 -38.12 2.73 36.39
N ILE A 98 -39.26 2.89 35.71
CA ILE A 98 -39.31 3.13 34.27
C ILE A 98 -38.63 4.47 33.91
N LEU A 99 -38.88 5.54 34.67
CA LEU A 99 -38.23 6.84 34.43
C LEU A 99 -36.73 6.81 34.76
N GLU A 100 -36.32 6.04 35.77
CA GLU A 100 -34.91 5.75 36.03
C GLU A 100 -34.27 5.03 34.83
N CYS A 101 -34.89 3.96 34.32
CA CYS A 101 -34.42 3.22 33.15
C CYS A 101 -34.37 4.10 31.89
N LYS A 102 -35.35 4.98 31.71
CA LYS A 102 -35.34 6.00 30.65
C LYS A 102 -34.12 6.91 30.72
N LYS A 103 -33.67 7.29 31.91
CA LYS A 103 -32.51 8.18 32.12
C LYS A 103 -31.19 7.45 31.92
N ILE A 104 -31.04 6.28 32.54
CA ILE A 104 -29.80 5.50 32.60
C ILE A 104 -29.59 4.70 31.31
N ILE A 105 -30.52 3.80 30.97
CA ILE A 105 -30.40 2.85 29.85
C ILE A 105 -31.14 3.31 28.58
N LYS A 106 -31.65 4.55 28.55
CA LYS A 106 -32.37 5.15 27.41
C LYS A 106 -33.57 4.33 26.91
N GLN A 107 -34.23 3.62 27.82
CA GLN A 107 -35.45 2.87 27.53
C GLN A 107 -36.53 3.77 26.90
N ILE A 108 -37.25 3.25 25.90
CA ILE A 108 -38.36 3.97 25.26
C ILE A 108 -39.57 3.92 26.20
N VAL A 109 -40.22 5.06 26.42
CA VAL A 109 -41.39 5.15 27.30
C VAL A 109 -42.54 5.78 26.53
N LEU A 110 -43.70 5.10 26.51
CA LEU A 110 -44.93 5.57 25.90
C LEU A 110 -46.04 5.69 26.96
N PRO A 111 -46.43 6.91 27.36
CA PRO A 111 -47.63 7.08 28.16
C PRO A 111 -48.88 7.01 27.28
N ILE A 112 -49.85 6.23 27.74
CA ILE A 112 -51.22 6.16 27.22
C ILE A 112 -52.14 6.75 28.28
N PHE A 113 -52.76 7.88 27.96
CA PHE A 113 -53.72 8.56 28.81
C PHE A 113 -55.11 8.00 28.50
N TYR A 114 -55.55 7.02 29.31
CA TYR A 114 -56.78 6.25 29.08
C TYR A 114 -57.93 6.84 29.91
N GLU A 115 -58.85 7.54 29.23
CA GLU A 115 -59.96 8.29 29.84
C GLU A 115 -59.54 9.32 30.91
N VAL A 116 -58.31 9.82 30.80
CA VAL A 116 -57.73 10.87 31.66
C VAL A 116 -56.96 11.82 30.75
N LYS A 117 -56.92 13.11 31.07
CA LYS A 117 -56.13 14.09 30.31
C LYS A 117 -54.70 14.21 30.86
N PRO A 118 -53.68 14.46 30.02
CA PRO A 118 -52.31 14.68 30.48
C PRO A 118 -52.19 15.80 31.53
N ALA A 119 -52.99 16.87 31.40
CA ALA A 119 -53.03 17.96 32.37
C ALA A 119 -53.56 17.53 33.75
N GLU A 120 -54.50 16.58 33.80
CA GLU A 120 -55.03 16.03 35.06
C GLU A 120 -53.98 15.20 35.79
N VAL A 121 -53.14 14.48 35.06
CA VAL A 121 -51.99 13.72 35.62
C VAL A 121 -50.88 14.68 36.09
N ARG A 122 -50.53 15.68 35.28
CA ARG A 122 -49.47 16.65 35.57
C ARG A 122 -49.79 17.48 36.81
N ASP A 123 -50.99 18.04 36.85
CA ASP A 123 -51.42 18.97 37.89
C ASP A 123 -52.13 18.26 39.06
N LYS A 124 -52.31 16.93 38.95
CA LYS A 124 -53.02 16.06 39.92
C LYS A 124 -54.39 16.63 40.27
N LYS A 125 -55.18 16.93 39.25
CA LYS A 125 -56.53 17.50 39.35
C LYS A 125 -57.59 16.50 38.89
N GLY A 126 -58.84 16.78 39.25
CA GLY A 126 -59.98 15.92 38.92
C GLY A 126 -59.89 14.54 39.59
N ILE A 127 -60.50 13.54 38.95
CA ILE A 127 -60.64 12.18 39.47
C ILE A 127 -59.26 11.53 39.72
N PHE A 128 -58.28 11.80 38.86
CA PHE A 128 -56.91 11.29 39.03
C PHE A 128 -56.23 11.88 40.27
N GLY A 129 -56.43 13.18 40.52
CA GLY A 129 -55.92 13.87 41.71
C GLY A 129 -56.54 13.37 43.02
N GLU A 130 -57.84 13.08 43.01
CA GLU A 130 -58.53 12.47 44.15
C GLU A 130 -57.95 11.09 44.49
N ALA A 131 -57.66 10.26 43.47
CA ALA A 131 -57.01 8.96 43.64
C ALA A 131 -55.60 9.09 44.26
N PHE A 132 -54.80 10.05 43.82
CA PHE A 132 -53.48 10.33 44.41
C PHE A 132 -53.58 10.83 45.86
N THR A 133 -54.52 11.74 46.14
CA THR A 133 -54.77 12.27 47.49
C THR A 133 -55.21 11.15 48.44
N LYS A 134 -56.02 10.21 47.96
CA LYS A 134 -56.46 9.04 48.72
C LYS A 134 -55.31 8.11 49.09
N LEU A 135 -54.32 7.95 48.21
CA LEU A 135 -53.08 7.23 48.54
C LEU A 135 -52.23 7.99 49.56
N GLY A 136 -52.07 9.31 49.39
CA GLY A 136 -51.34 10.16 50.35
C GLY A 136 -51.90 10.07 51.77
N LYS A 137 -53.23 10.02 51.93
CA LYS A 137 -53.89 9.82 53.24
C LYS A 137 -53.57 8.47 53.90
N LYS A 138 -53.19 7.44 53.14
CA LYS A 138 -52.85 6.09 53.64
C LYS A 138 -51.39 5.93 54.04
N ILE A 139 -50.49 6.81 53.57
CA ILE A 139 -49.03 6.68 53.72
C ILE A 139 -48.48 7.90 54.47
N LYS A 140 -49.13 8.27 55.58
CA LYS A 140 -48.87 9.53 56.32
C LYS A 140 -47.42 9.75 56.76
N ASP A 141 -46.58 8.71 56.76
CA ASP A 141 -45.23 8.74 57.35
C ASP A 141 -44.08 8.83 56.33
N ASP A 142 -44.34 8.82 55.01
CA ASP A 142 -43.29 8.78 53.98
C ASP A 142 -43.37 9.94 52.97
N ILE A 143 -43.13 11.16 53.47
CA ILE A 143 -43.23 12.43 52.72
C ILE A 143 -42.28 12.45 51.51
N LYS A 144 -41.07 11.89 51.64
CA LYS A 144 -40.08 11.84 50.54
C LYS A 144 -40.57 10.99 49.38
N LEU A 145 -41.17 9.83 49.65
CA LEU A 145 -41.68 8.94 48.61
C LEU A 145 -42.84 9.57 47.83
N LEU A 146 -43.73 10.30 48.52
CA LEU A 146 -44.81 11.07 47.89
C LEU A 146 -44.27 12.15 46.96
N GLN A 147 -43.17 12.81 47.34
CA GLN A 147 -42.51 13.81 46.50
C GLN A 147 -41.92 13.17 45.23
N TYR A 148 -41.23 12.03 45.33
CA TYR A 148 -40.71 11.33 44.15
C TYR A 148 -41.82 10.89 43.20
N TRP A 149 -42.93 10.36 43.70
CA TRP A 149 -44.08 10.02 42.84
C TRP A 149 -44.72 11.25 42.20
N ASN A 150 -44.78 12.37 42.93
CA ASN A 150 -45.28 13.62 42.41
C ASN A 150 -44.45 14.09 41.20
N GLU A 151 -43.12 14.11 41.35
CA GLU A 151 -42.18 14.48 40.28
C GLU A 151 -42.25 13.52 39.09
N ALA A 152 -42.34 12.21 39.35
CA ALA A 152 -42.48 11.19 38.32
C ALA A 152 -43.75 11.36 37.47
N LEU A 153 -44.88 11.70 38.11
CA LEU A 153 -46.14 11.98 37.42
C LEU A 153 -46.07 13.27 36.58
N GLU A 154 -45.32 14.29 37.02
CA GLU A 154 -45.06 15.47 36.17
C GLU A 154 -44.19 15.13 34.98
N GLU A 155 -43.14 14.35 35.20
CA GLU A 155 -42.19 13.97 34.15
C GLU A 155 -42.90 13.13 33.08
N VAL A 156 -43.67 12.12 33.47
CA VAL A 156 -44.39 11.27 32.51
C VAL A 156 -45.48 12.04 31.76
N ALA A 157 -46.15 12.99 32.41
CA ALA A 157 -47.18 13.82 31.76
C ALA A 157 -46.59 14.85 30.79
N LYS A 158 -45.30 15.18 30.89
CA LYS A 158 -44.56 16.01 29.92
C LYS A 158 -44.12 15.22 28.69
N LEU A 159 -44.15 13.89 28.72
CA LEU A 159 -43.82 13.06 27.57
C LEU A 159 -44.96 13.08 26.54
N SER A 160 -44.60 13.04 25.25
CA SER A 160 -45.57 12.90 24.17
C SER A 160 -46.18 11.49 24.20
N GLY A 161 -47.43 11.39 24.64
CA GLY A 161 -48.19 10.14 24.72
C GLY A 161 -49.37 10.05 23.75
N LEU A 162 -50.16 8.99 23.89
CA LEU A 162 -51.41 8.80 23.16
C LEU A 162 -52.59 8.99 24.11
N GLU A 163 -53.58 9.80 23.70
CA GLU A 163 -54.79 10.05 24.47
C GLU A 163 -55.97 9.27 23.89
N TYR A 164 -56.65 8.51 24.75
CA TYR A 164 -57.89 7.82 24.45
C TYR A 164 -59.04 8.43 25.25
N LEU A 165 -59.98 9.04 24.54
CA LEU A 165 -61.25 9.51 25.08
C LEU A 165 -62.33 8.53 24.62
N ALA A 166 -63.28 8.18 25.50
CA ALA A 166 -64.31 7.14 25.31
C ALA A 166 -65.30 7.36 24.13
N ILE A 167 -65.02 8.31 23.23
CA ILE A 167 -65.77 8.65 22.02
C ILE A 167 -65.14 7.97 20.78
N ARG A 168 -63.93 7.39 20.90
CA ARG A 168 -63.16 6.80 19.80
C ARG A 168 -63.24 5.27 19.80
N ASP A 169 -63.02 4.65 18.64
CA ASP A 169 -62.92 3.20 18.50
C ASP A 169 -61.66 2.65 19.19
N GLU A 170 -61.85 1.78 20.18
CA GLU A 170 -60.77 1.13 20.94
C GLU A 170 -59.87 0.28 20.03
N SER A 171 -60.44 -0.39 19.03
CA SER A 171 -59.71 -1.29 18.13
C SER A 171 -58.77 -0.52 17.20
N GLU A 172 -59.24 0.58 16.61
CA GLU A 172 -58.40 1.47 15.79
C GLU A 172 -57.27 2.08 16.64
N PHE A 173 -57.57 2.44 17.89
CA PHE A 173 -56.58 2.96 18.82
C PHE A 173 -55.51 1.92 19.17
N ILE A 174 -55.89 0.66 19.43
CA ILE A 174 -54.95 -0.45 19.63
C ILE A 174 -54.09 -0.65 18.39
N GLN A 175 -54.67 -0.68 17.18
CA GLN A 175 -53.91 -0.79 15.93
C GLN A 175 -52.91 0.34 15.75
N LYS A 176 -53.25 1.56 16.17
CA LYS A 176 -52.32 2.69 16.17
C LYS A 176 -51.15 2.49 17.12
N ILE A 177 -51.38 1.90 18.29
CA ILE A 177 -50.32 1.54 19.25
C ILE A 177 -49.42 0.45 18.62
N ILE A 178 -50.00 -0.62 18.07
CA ILE A 178 -49.26 -1.70 17.40
C ILE A 178 -48.32 -1.14 16.34
N ARG A 179 -48.85 -0.34 15.39
CA ARG A 179 -48.04 0.27 14.33
C ARG A 179 -46.92 1.15 14.88
N TRP A 180 -47.18 1.87 15.96
CA TRP A 180 -46.15 2.69 16.61
C TRP A 180 -45.06 1.80 17.21
N VAL A 181 -45.43 0.75 17.94
CA VAL A 181 -44.48 -0.17 18.57
C VAL A 181 -43.68 -0.93 17.51
N ASP A 182 -44.33 -1.52 16.51
CA ASP A 182 -43.68 -2.22 15.41
C ASP A 182 -42.62 -1.35 14.74
N SER A 183 -42.95 -0.09 14.44
CA SER A 183 -42.00 0.85 13.84
C SER A 183 -40.76 1.09 14.71
N LYS A 184 -40.89 1.02 16.04
CA LYS A 184 -39.78 1.18 16.99
C LYS A 184 -39.00 -0.11 17.17
N ILE A 185 -39.68 -1.26 17.19
CA ILE A 185 -39.03 -2.57 17.30
C ILE A 185 -38.22 -2.84 16.03
N VAL A 186 -38.82 -2.73 14.85
CA VAL A 186 -38.15 -3.00 13.56
C VAL A 186 -36.95 -2.09 13.35
N ASN A 187 -37.07 -0.78 13.60
CA ASN A 187 -36.00 0.18 13.35
C ASN A 187 -34.76 0.02 14.25
N GLN A 188 -34.87 -0.65 15.40
CA GLN A 188 -33.71 -0.97 16.25
C GLN A 188 -33.47 -2.48 16.38
N THR A 189 -34.07 -3.29 15.50
CA THR A 189 -33.66 -4.69 15.35
C THR A 189 -32.25 -4.71 14.76
N PRO A 190 -31.28 -5.34 15.43
CA PRO A 190 -29.91 -5.38 14.94
C PRO A 190 -29.82 -6.05 13.57
N LEU A 191 -29.02 -5.47 12.67
CA LEU A 191 -28.66 -6.11 11.42
C LEU A 191 -27.79 -7.33 11.70
N SER A 192 -28.03 -8.43 10.97
CA SER A 192 -27.12 -9.58 10.99
C SER A 192 -25.79 -9.19 10.35
N VAL A 193 -24.74 -9.10 11.19
CA VAL A 193 -23.40 -8.66 10.80
C VAL A 193 -22.66 -9.79 10.11
N VAL A 194 -22.05 -10.70 10.87
CA VAL A 194 -21.45 -11.96 10.43
C VAL A 194 -21.45 -12.94 11.60
N LYS A 195 -21.28 -14.23 11.31
CA LYS A 195 -21.22 -15.27 12.33
C LYS A 195 -20.05 -15.11 13.30
N TYR A 196 -18.90 -14.63 12.82
CA TYR A 196 -17.67 -14.51 13.59
C TYR A 196 -17.04 -13.11 13.36
N PRO A 197 -17.32 -12.11 14.23
CA PRO A 197 -16.85 -10.73 14.06
C PRO A 197 -15.40 -10.54 14.54
N ILE A 198 -14.42 -11.10 13.82
CA ILE A 198 -13.00 -10.98 14.16
C ILE A 198 -12.39 -9.69 13.59
N GLY A 199 -11.55 -9.01 14.38
CA GLY A 199 -10.80 -7.81 13.96
C GLY A 199 -11.65 -6.56 13.73
N ILE A 200 -12.96 -6.59 14.03
CA ILE A 200 -13.85 -5.45 13.77
C ILE A 200 -13.56 -4.27 14.70
N GLU A 201 -13.25 -4.54 15.97
CA GLU A 201 -13.13 -3.50 17.01
C GLU A 201 -12.01 -2.50 16.74
N SER A 202 -10.84 -2.99 16.34
CA SER A 202 -9.68 -2.15 16.02
C SER A 202 -10.02 -1.16 14.90
N ARG A 203 -10.69 -1.64 13.84
CA ARG A 203 -11.10 -0.86 12.67
C ARG A 203 -12.22 0.12 12.99
N ILE A 204 -13.17 -0.24 13.85
CA ILE A 204 -14.25 0.65 14.28
C ILE A 204 -13.72 1.83 15.07
N ARG A 205 -12.74 1.62 15.97
CA ARG A 205 -12.14 2.72 16.74
C ARG A 205 -11.54 3.79 15.82
N ASP A 206 -10.82 3.39 14.77
CA ASP A 206 -10.30 4.31 13.77
C ASP A 206 -11.45 5.08 13.09
N ILE A 207 -12.48 4.36 12.61
CA ILE A 207 -13.62 4.97 11.90
C ILE A 207 -14.40 5.95 12.79
N TYR A 208 -14.53 5.67 14.09
CA TYR A 208 -15.20 6.56 15.04
C TYR A 208 -14.48 7.90 15.20
N GLN A 209 -13.16 7.93 15.08
CA GLN A 209 -12.39 9.18 15.03
C GLN A 209 -12.74 9.99 13.77
N HIS A 210 -12.86 9.34 12.61
CA HIS A 210 -13.27 10.00 11.37
C HIS A 210 -14.72 10.52 11.42
N LEU A 211 -15.60 9.83 12.13
CA LEU A 211 -16.99 10.21 12.33
C LEU A 211 -17.19 11.31 13.37
N ASN A 212 -16.22 11.57 14.26
CA ASN A 212 -16.36 12.52 15.37
C ASN A 212 -17.66 12.29 16.18
N ILE A 213 -17.90 11.05 16.60
CA ILE A 213 -19.07 10.70 17.43
C ILE A 213 -19.05 11.53 18.72
N GLY A 214 -20.17 12.20 19.02
CA GLY A 214 -20.29 13.12 20.17
C GLY A 214 -20.37 14.61 19.81
N ARG A 215 -19.86 15.03 18.65
CA ARG A 215 -20.02 16.42 18.15
C ARG A 215 -21.34 16.62 17.40
N ASN A 216 -22.36 17.09 18.09
CA ASN A 216 -23.72 17.25 17.55
C ASN A 216 -23.93 18.55 16.73
N ASP A 217 -22.91 19.39 16.64
CA ASP A 217 -22.88 20.69 15.97
C ASP A 217 -22.43 20.61 14.49
N ILE A 218 -21.93 19.45 14.06
CA ILE A 218 -21.40 19.25 12.70
C ILE A 218 -22.12 18.13 11.96
N ILE A 219 -22.16 18.24 10.64
CA ILE A 219 -22.53 17.16 9.71
C ILE A 219 -21.24 16.51 9.23
N ARG A 220 -21.20 15.18 9.18
CA ARG A 220 -20.01 14.45 8.74
C ARG A 220 -20.37 13.37 7.73
N VAL A 221 -19.70 13.41 6.58
CA VAL A 221 -19.73 12.41 5.51
C VAL A 221 -18.38 11.70 5.47
N VAL A 222 -18.39 10.38 5.71
CA VAL A 222 -17.19 9.55 5.71
C VAL A 222 -17.30 8.48 4.63
N GLY A 223 -16.30 8.40 3.76
CA GLY A 223 -16.19 7.35 2.76
C GLY A 223 -15.29 6.20 3.22
N ILE A 224 -15.83 4.98 3.32
CA ILE A 224 -15.08 3.76 3.59
C ILE A 224 -14.82 3.04 2.27
N PHE A 225 -13.55 2.80 1.94
CA PHE A 225 -13.20 2.18 0.66
C PHE A 225 -12.14 1.09 0.79
N GLY A 226 -12.04 0.23 -0.23
CA GLY A 226 -11.07 -0.87 -0.28
C GLY A 226 -11.48 -1.96 -1.26
N ALA A 227 -10.63 -2.98 -1.40
CA ALA A 227 -10.82 -4.09 -2.33
C ALA A 227 -12.14 -4.87 -2.11
N GLY A 228 -12.56 -5.63 -3.12
CA GLY A 228 -13.70 -6.55 -3.00
C GLY A 228 -13.47 -7.58 -1.89
N GLY A 229 -14.49 -7.89 -1.08
CA GLY A 229 -14.38 -8.92 -0.04
C GLY A 229 -13.64 -8.54 1.25
N ILE A 230 -13.15 -7.30 1.38
CA ILE A 230 -12.41 -6.83 2.56
C ILE A 230 -13.27 -6.57 3.82
N GLY A 231 -14.61 -6.65 3.72
CA GLY A 231 -15.51 -6.53 4.87
C GLY A 231 -16.15 -5.15 5.10
N LYS A 232 -16.17 -4.27 4.09
CA LYS A 232 -16.80 -2.93 4.18
C LYS A 232 -18.26 -2.95 4.67
N THR A 233 -19.09 -3.79 4.04
CA THR A 233 -20.49 -4.00 4.41
C THR A 233 -20.61 -4.51 5.85
N THR A 234 -19.76 -5.46 6.24
CA THR A 234 -19.75 -6.05 7.58
C THR A 234 -19.51 -4.99 8.66
N ILE A 235 -18.46 -4.17 8.51
CA ILE A 235 -18.14 -3.12 9.47
C ILE A 235 -19.24 -2.06 9.50
N SER A 236 -19.82 -1.72 8.35
CA SER A 236 -20.86 -0.71 8.30
C SER A 236 -22.15 -1.16 8.98
N LYS A 237 -22.49 -2.45 8.89
CA LYS A 237 -23.60 -3.05 9.67
C LYS A 237 -23.32 -3.00 11.18
N ASP A 238 -22.09 -3.30 11.60
CA ASP A 238 -21.71 -3.28 13.01
C ASP A 238 -21.77 -1.86 13.58
N ILE A 239 -21.27 -0.86 12.83
CA ILE A 239 -21.43 0.55 13.16
C ILE A 239 -22.91 0.92 13.28
N TYR A 240 -23.73 0.56 12.29
CA TYR A 240 -25.17 0.82 12.34
C TYR A 240 -25.81 0.29 13.63
N ASN A 241 -25.52 -0.96 13.99
CA ASN A 241 -26.04 -1.57 15.20
C ASN A 241 -25.61 -0.84 16.49
N ARG A 242 -24.36 -0.36 16.54
CA ARG A 242 -23.80 0.30 17.73
C ARG A 242 -24.33 1.72 17.96
N ILE A 243 -24.54 2.49 16.89
CA ILE A 243 -24.80 3.94 17.01
C ILE A 243 -26.16 4.40 16.47
N SER A 244 -26.93 3.58 15.75
CA SER A 244 -28.22 3.99 15.16
C SER A 244 -29.20 4.59 16.17
N SER A 245 -29.27 4.03 17.38
CA SER A 245 -30.14 4.48 18.47
C SER A 245 -29.82 5.89 18.99
N GLN A 246 -28.64 6.43 18.66
CA GLN A 246 -28.22 7.77 19.06
C GLN A 246 -28.81 8.85 18.14
N PHE A 247 -29.43 8.49 17.02
CA PHE A 247 -29.95 9.42 16.01
C PHE A 247 -31.49 9.50 16.04
N GLN A 248 -32.06 10.59 15.53
CA GLN A 248 -33.52 10.77 15.43
C GLN A 248 -34.15 9.85 14.38
N GLY A 249 -33.36 9.42 13.40
CA GLY A 249 -33.68 8.39 12.44
C GLY A 249 -32.41 7.81 11.84
N SER A 250 -32.46 6.55 11.45
CA SER A 250 -31.32 5.84 10.88
C SER A 250 -31.77 4.97 9.71
N CYS A 251 -30.90 4.82 8.71
CA CYS A 251 -31.16 3.95 7.57
C CYS A 251 -29.88 3.28 7.06
N PHE A 252 -29.98 1.99 6.74
CA PHE A 252 -28.93 1.22 6.07
C PHE A 252 -29.40 0.81 4.68
N LEU A 253 -29.01 1.56 3.65
CA LEU A 253 -29.28 1.20 2.27
C LEU A 253 -28.24 0.20 1.78
N LYS A 254 -28.62 -1.08 1.75
CA LYS A 254 -27.77 -2.18 1.26
C LYS A 254 -27.69 -2.23 -0.26
N ASN A 255 -26.55 -2.67 -0.79
CA ASN A 255 -26.35 -3.01 -2.21
C ASN A 255 -26.85 -1.92 -3.19
N VAL A 256 -26.44 -0.67 -2.98
CA VAL A 256 -26.90 0.48 -3.78
C VAL A 256 -26.56 0.30 -5.26
N ARG A 257 -25.35 -0.19 -5.60
CA ARG A 257 -24.97 -0.54 -6.98
C ARG A 257 -26.00 -1.44 -7.65
N GLU A 258 -26.30 -2.58 -7.04
CA GLU A 258 -27.13 -3.61 -7.68
C GLU A 258 -28.59 -3.20 -7.73
N THR A 259 -29.08 -2.55 -6.68
CA THR A 259 -30.48 -2.11 -6.61
C THR A 259 -30.74 -0.99 -7.59
N SER A 260 -29.85 0.00 -7.71
CA SER A 260 -30.05 1.15 -8.60
C SER A 260 -30.09 0.79 -10.09
N LYS A 261 -29.41 -0.29 -10.48
CA LYS A 261 -29.39 -0.81 -11.88
C LYS A 261 -30.70 -1.50 -12.28
N GLN A 262 -31.56 -1.84 -11.32
CA GLN A 262 -32.87 -2.43 -11.61
C GLN A 262 -33.88 -1.34 -12.03
N ALA A 263 -34.88 -1.72 -12.84
CA ALA A 263 -35.94 -0.81 -13.26
C ALA A 263 -36.69 -0.25 -12.03
N GLY A 264 -36.69 1.08 -11.86
CA GLY A 264 -37.30 1.75 -10.69
C GLY A 264 -36.51 1.60 -9.38
N GLY A 265 -35.29 1.04 -9.42
CA GLY A 265 -34.49 0.76 -8.23
C GLY A 265 -34.09 1.98 -7.42
N VAL A 266 -33.79 3.11 -8.06
CA VAL A 266 -33.50 4.37 -7.36
C VAL A 266 -34.72 4.86 -6.56
N ILE A 267 -35.93 4.75 -7.13
CA ILE A 267 -37.18 5.11 -6.46
C ILE A 267 -37.40 4.21 -5.24
N GLN A 268 -37.14 2.91 -5.37
CA GLN A 268 -37.19 1.97 -4.25
C GLN A 268 -36.23 2.37 -3.13
N LEU A 269 -34.99 2.75 -3.45
CA LEU A 269 -34.01 3.22 -2.47
C LEU A 269 -34.47 4.50 -1.76
N GLN A 270 -35.01 5.49 -2.50
CA GLN A 270 -35.52 6.73 -1.92
C GLN A 270 -36.71 6.49 -0.97
N ASN A 271 -37.68 5.66 -1.38
CA ASN A 271 -38.80 5.28 -0.53
C ASN A 271 -38.33 4.51 0.71
N THR A 272 -37.37 3.62 0.58
CA THR A 272 -36.79 2.86 1.70
C THR A 272 -36.13 3.82 2.70
N LEU A 273 -35.26 4.72 2.23
CA LEU A 273 -34.58 5.73 3.03
C LEU A 273 -35.55 6.56 3.86
N LEU A 274 -36.56 7.13 3.21
CA LEU A 274 -37.56 7.96 3.88
C LEU A 274 -38.38 7.14 4.87
N SER A 275 -38.74 5.90 4.53
CA SER A 275 -39.54 5.05 5.39
C SER A 275 -38.83 4.63 6.68
N GLU A 276 -37.55 4.26 6.61
CA GLU A 276 -36.76 3.87 7.77
C GLU A 276 -36.48 5.07 8.69
N ILE A 277 -36.11 6.23 8.12
CA ILE A 277 -35.78 7.43 8.90
C ILE A 277 -37.03 8.07 9.53
N LEU A 278 -38.15 8.10 8.81
CA LEU A 278 -39.35 8.83 9.25
C LEU A 278 -40.43 7.92 9.84
N GLY A 279 -40.28 6.59 9.74
CA GLY A 279 -41.22 5.61 10.30
C GLY A 279 -42.59 5.59 9.61
N LYS A 280 -42.67 6.03 8.35
CA LYS A 280 -43.91 6.05 7.56
C LYS A 280 -43.64 5.73 6.10
N LYS A 281 -44.55 5.01 5.44
CA LYS A 281 -44.42 4.71 4.02
C LYS A 281 -44.60 5.96 3.16
N PHE A 282 -43.83 6.06 2.09
CA PHE A 282 -43.92 7.07 1.07
C PHE A 282 -44.20 6.40 -0.27
N ASP A 283 -44.95 7.07 -1.13
CA ASP A 283 -45.25 6.62 -2.49
C ASP A 283 -44.68 7.64 -3.48
N ILE A 284 -43.35 7.71 -3.52
CA ILE A 284 -42.65 8.47 -4.55
C ILE A 284 -42.62 7.62 -5.81
N ASN A 285 -43.04 8.22 -6.93
CA ASN A 285 -43.07 7.60 -8.25
C ASN A 285 -42.13 8.29 -9.26
N ASP A 286 -41.36 9.28 -8.81
CA ASP A 286 -40.45 10.07 -9.63
C ASP A 286 -39.17 10.40 -8.85
N VAL A 287 -38.01 10.18 -9.48
CA VAL A 287 -36.71 10.28 -8.82
C VAL A 287 -36.41 11.71 -8.35
N ASP A 288 -36.72 12.71 -9.15
CA ASP A 288 -36.40 14.11 -8.85
C ASP A 288 -37.36 14.69 -7.81
N LYS A 289 -38.63 14.27 -7.82
CA LYS A 289 -39.54 14.51 -6.69
C LYS A 289 -39.00 13.86 -5.42
N GLY A 290 -38.49 12.64 -5.51
CA GLY A 290 -37.89 11.94 -4.37
C GLY A 290 -36.72 12.68 -3.75
N VAL A 291 -35.82 13.22 -4.59
CA VAL A 291 -34.71 14.09 -4.18
C VAL A 291 -35.21 15.27 -3.34
N ASN A 292 -36.20 16.01 -3.85
CA ASN A 292 -36.75 17.17 -3.16
C ASN A 292 -37.44 16.80 -1.84
N VAL A 293 -38.13 15.66 -1.79
CA VAL A 293 -38.76 15.17 -0.56
C VAL A 293 -37.71 14.78 0.48
N ILE A 294 -36.61 14.13 0.08
CA ILE A 294 -35.50 13.81 0.99
C ILE A 294 -34.93 15.08 1.58
N TRP A 295 -34.58 16.05 0.74
CA TRP A 295 -34.03 17.33 1.18
C TRP A 295 -34.97 18.07 2.16
N ASP A 296 -36.24 18.29 1.80
CA ASP A 296 -37.17 19.04 2.66
C ASP A 296 -37.41 18.37 4.02
N ARG A 297 -37.47 17.03 4.05
CA ARG A 297 -37.81 16.27 5.26
C ARG A 297 -36.63 16.02 6.19
N LEU A 298 -35.40 15.99 5.66
CA LEU A 298 -34.21 15.60 6.43
C LEU A 298 -33.32 16.76 6.85
N ARG A 299 -33.45 17.94 6.23
CA ARG A 299 -32.62 19.14 6.51
C ARG A 299 -32.61 19.62 7.97
N THR A 300 -33.60 19.25 8.78
CA THR A 300 -33.69 19.61 10.21
C THR A 300 -33.48 18.43 11.15
N LYS A 301 -33.21 17.23 10.63
CA LYS A 301 -33.13 16.00 11.42
C LYS A 301 -31.69 15.54 11.60
N ARG A 302 -31.37 15.11 12.82
CA ARG A 302 -30.10 14.44 13.15
C ARG A 302 -30.22 12.96 12.79
N ILE A 303 -29.61 12.55 11.67
CA ILE A 303 -29.76 11.18 11.15
C ILE A 303 -28.43 10.41 11.06
N LEU A 304 -28.53 9.08 11.01
CA LEU A 304 -27.47 8.20 10.54
C LEU A 304 -27.86 7.57 9.20
N LEU A 305 -27.13 7.84 8.13
CA LEU A 305 -27.37 7.25 6.82
C LEU A 305 -26.15 6.44 6.39
N ILE A 306 -26.34 5.17 6.05
CA ILE A 306 -25.29 4.33 5.46
C ILE A 306 -25.71 3.93 4.06
N LEU A 307 -24.90 4.32 3.07
CA LEU A 307 -25.03 3.93 1.66
C LEU A 307 -23.98 2.85 1.35
N ASP A 308 -24.42 1.60 1.26
CA ASP A 308 -23.52 0.46 1.07
C ASP A 308 -23.36 0.09 -0.41
N ASP A 309 -22.11 -0.13 -0.82
CA ASP A 309 -21.69 -0.61 -2.13
C ASP A 309 -22.12 0.32 -3.29
N VAL A 310 -21.74 1.59 -3.18
CA VAL A 310 -21.97 2.62 -4.20
C VAL A 310 -20.87 2.57 -5.26
N ASP A 311 -21.23 2.63 -6.55
CA ASP A 311 -20.29 2.60 -7.68
C ASP A 311 -20.43 3.74 -8.68
N GLU A 312 -21.47 4.57 -8.59
CA GLU A 312 -21.72 5.69 -9.52
C GLU A 312 -22.08 6.98 -8.77
N LEU A 313 -21.63 8.13 -9.29
CA LEU A 313 -21.87 9.44 -8.65
C LEU A 313 -23.36 9.79 -8.58
N VAL A 314 -24.11 9.46 -9.64
CA VAL A 314 -25.55 9.71 -9.72
C VAL A 314 -26.32 9.06 -8.56
N GLN A 315 -25.85 7.91 -8.04
CA GLN A 315 -26.47 7.27 -6.88
C GLN A 315 -26.36 8.16 -5.64
N LEU A 316 -25.22 8.82 -5.43
CA LEU A 316 -25.01 9.74 -4.31
C LEU A 316 -25.82 11.03 -4.49
N GLU A 317 -25.83 11.59 -5.70
CA GLU A 317 -26.59 12.80 -6.02
C GLU A 317 -28.10 12.61 -5.76
N LYS A 318 -28.63 11.42 -6.04
CA LYS A 318 -30.07 11.11 -5.89
C LYS A 318 -30.48 10.63 -4.50
N LEU A 319 -29.54 10.21 -3.65
CA LEU A 319 -29.82 9.62 -2.33
C LEU A 319 -29.32 10.47 -1.15
N ALA A 320 -28.23 11.20 -1.31
CA ALA A 320 -27.62 12.00 -0.25
C ALA A 320 -27.36 13.46 -0.62
N GLY A 321 -27.23 13.79 -1.90
CA GLY A 321 -27.07 15.17 -2.37
C GLY A 321 -25.92 15.92 -1.67
N ASP A 322 -26.19 17.13 -1.20
CA ASP A 322 -25.20 17.95 -0.48
C ASP A 322 -25.37 17.88 1.05
N ARG A 323 -24.47 18.53 1.79
CA ARG A 323 -24.51 18.56 3.27
C ARG A 323 -25.77 19.25 3.81
N ALA A 324 -26.37 20.19 3.08
CA ALA A 324 -27.56 20.93 3.50
C ALA A 324 -28.85 20.07 3.47
N TRP A 325 -28.78 18.84 2.96
CA TRP A 325 -29.87 17.86 3.05
C TRP A 325 -30.10 17.35 4.47
N PHE A 326 -29.17 17.56 5.40
CA PHE A 326 -29.21 16.94 6.71
C PHE A 326 -29.13 17.97 7.83
N GLY A 327 -29.76 17.67 8.96
CA GLY A 327 -29.66 18.50 10.15
C GLY A 327 -28.32 18.34 10.88
N SER A 328 -27.99 19.31 11.72
CA SER A 328 -26.79 19.30 12.56
C SER A 328 -26.65 18.00 13.36
N GLY A 329 -25.43 17.48 13.45
CA GLY A 329 -25.10 16.24 14.14
C GLY A 329 -25.31 14.98 13.30
N SER A 330 -25.74 15.10 12.03
CA SER A 330 -25.94 13.94 11.16
C SER A 330 -24.63 13.28 10.76
N ARG A 331 -24.69 11.96 10.51
CA ARG A 331 -23.57 11.14 10.08
C ARG A 331 -23.96 10.33 8.84
N ILE A 332 -23.17 10.47 7.78
CA ILE A 332 -23.38 9.77 6.51
C ILE A 332 -22.13 8.94 6.24
N ILE A 333 -22.33 7.65 5.98
CA ILE A 333 -21.27 6.70 5.65
C ILE A 333 -21.51 6.17 4.25
N ILE A 334 -20.50 6.25 3.39
CA ILE A 334 -20.55 5.72 2.03
C ILE A 334 -19.54 4.59 1.95
N THR A 335 -19.96 3.38 1.58
CA THR A 335 -19.01 2.30 1.28
C THR A 335 -18.85 2.14 -0.23
N THR A 336 -17.61 2.00 -0.70
CA THR A 336 -17.34 1.85 -2.14
C THR A 336 -16.05 1.07 -2.40
N ARG A 337 -15.88 0.60 -3.63
CA ARG A 337 -14.63 0.04 -4.14
C ARG A 337 -13.81 1.07 -4.90
N ASP A 338 -14.38 2.23 -5.20
CA ASP A 338 -13.80 3.28 -6.01
C ASP A 338 -13.56 4.55 -5.18
N GLN A 339 -12.30 4.84 -4.85
CA GLN A 339 -11.97 6.03 -4.06
C GLN A 339 -12.17 7.33 -4.83
N GLN A 340 -12.20 7.29 -6.17
CA GLN A 340 -12.40 8.49 -6.98
C GLN A 340 -13.80 9.03 -6.80
N LEU A 341 -14.79 8.14 -6.66
CA LEU A 341 -16.16 8.51 -6.31
C LEU A 341 -16.21 9.39 -5.05
N LEU A 342 -15.46 9.02 -4.01
CA LEU A 342 -15.39 9.76 -2.75
C LEU A 342 -14.69 11.12 -2.90
N LYS A 343 -13.71 11.22 -3.81
CA LYS A 343 -13.03 12.48 -4.11
C LYS A 343 -13.95 13.44 -4.86
N ILE A 344 -14.66 12.95 -5.88
CA ILE A 344 -15.59 13.76 -6.68
C ILE A 344 -16.78 14.22 -5.84
N PHE A 345 -17.27 13.38 -4.94
CA PHE A 345 -18.35 13.74 -4.02
C PHE A 345 -17.88 14.58 -2.81
N GLU A 346 -16.58 14.88 -2.71
CA GLU A 346 -16.00 15.75 -1.66
C GLU A 346 -16.34 15.33 -0.22
N VAL A 347 -16.19 14.04 0.10
CA VAL A 347 -16.41 13.55 1.47
C VAL A 347 -15.44 14.20 2.45
N ASP A 348 -15.86 14.37 3.70
CA ASP A 348 -15.03 15.05 4.70
C ASP A 348 -13.84 14.19 5.17
N SER A 349 -13.96 12.87 5.03
CA SER A 349 -12.89 11.94 5.36
C SER A 349 -13.01 10.64 4.57
N LYS A 350 -11.86 10.08 4.20
CA LYS A 350 -11.76 8.79 3.52
C LYS A 350 -11.00 7.82 4.40
N TYR A 351 -11.54 6.63 4.59
CA TYR A 351 -10.91 5.56 5.35
C TYR A 351 -10.70 4.33 4.46
N LYS A 352 -9.42 4.02 4.18
CA LYS A 352 -9.04 2.79 3.46
C LYS A 352 -9.07 1.63 4.46
N LEU A 353 -9.94 0.66 4.21
CA LEU A 353 -10.08 -0.46 5.13
C LEU A 353 -8.84 -1.38 5.07
N LYS A 354 -8.35 -1.79 6.24
CA LYS A 354 -7.15 -2.63 6.40
C LYS A 354 -7.53 -4.12 6.33
N ILE A 355 -6.70 -4.92 5.65
CA ILE A 355 -6.76 -6.40 5.67
C ILE A 355 -6.53 -6.94 7.08
N LEU A 356 -6.96 -8.18 7.36
CA LEU A 356 -6.71 -8.84 8.64
C LEU A 356 -5.22 -9.15 8.79
N ASP A 357 -4.69 -9.01 10.00
CA ASP A 357 -3.35 -9.54 10.30
C ASP A 357 -3.37 -11.08 10.36
N ASP A 358 -2.21 -11.72 10.37
CA ASP A 358 -2.11 -13.18 10.31
C ASP A 358 -2.81 -13.88 11.49
N ASN A 359 -2.85 -13.26 12.67
CA ASN A 359 -3.52 -13.82 13.85
C ASN A 359 -5.04 -13.69 13.73
N GLU A 360 -5.52 -12.50 13.36
CA GLU A 360 -6.94 -12.25 13.05
C GLU A 360 -7.43 -13.19 11.94
N ALA A 361 -6.62 -13.37 10.88
CA ALA A 361 -6.91 -14.21 9.74
C ALA A 361 -6.98 -15.69 10.12
N LEU A 362 -5.99 -16.19 10.88
CA LEU A 362 -5.96 -17.57 11.38
C LEU A 362 -7.18 -17.89 12.23
N ARG A 363 -7.55 -16.97 13.14
CA ARG A 363 -8.71 -17.13 14.00
C ARG A 363 -10.01 -17.16 13.21
N LEU A 364 -10.19 -16.23 12.26
CA LEU A 364 -11.38 -16.19 11.41
C LEU A 364 -11.52 -17.47 10.59
N PHE A 365 -10.43 -17.93 9.96
CA PHE A 365 -10.41 -19.17 9.21
C PHE A 365 -10.75 -20.37 10.10
N SER A 366 -10.12 -20.49 11.27
CA SER A 366 -10.32 -21.60 12.20
C SER A 366 -11.76 -21.70 12.69
N LEU A 367 -12.43 -20.57 12.94
CA LEU A 367 -13.84 -20.57 13.32
C LEU A 367 -14.76 -21.09 12.21
N HIS A 368 -14.42 -20.85 10.95
CA HIS A 368 -15.17 -21.38 9.81
C HIS A 368 -14.87 -22.86 9.55
N ALA A 369 -13.61 -23.27 9.63
CA ALA A 369 -13.14 -24.62 9.32
C ALA A 369 -13.39 -25.63 10.46
N PHE A 370 -13.11 -25.24 11.71
CA PHE A 370 -13.10 -26.12 12.89
C PHE A 370 -14.16 -25.77 13.94
N LYS A 371 -14.72 -24.54 13.88
CA LYS A 371 -15.57 -23.95 14.94
C LYS A 371 -14.83 -23.64 16.25
N THR A 372 -13.51 -23.57 16.21
CA THR A 372 -12.62 -23.19 17.31
C THR A 372 -11.77 -21.99 16.90
N ASP A 373 -11.20 -21.28 17.89
CA ASP A 373 -10.36 -20.11 17.63
C ASP A 373 -8.99 -20.47 17.03
N GLU A 374 -8.57 -21.72 17.21
CA GLU A 374 -7.29 -22.26 16.73
C GLU A 374 -7.50 -23.50 15.86
N PRO A 375 -6.56 -23.79 14.94
CA PRO A 375 -6.60 -25.02 14.16
C PRO A 375 -6.38 -26.24 15.05
N LEU A 376 -6.89 -27.39 14.61
CA LEU A 376 -6.53 -28.68 15.20
C LEU A 376 -5.03 -28.94 14.99
N ASP A 377 -4.35 -29.59 15.93
CA ASP A 377 -2.89 -29.76 15.94
C ASP A 377 -2.31 -30.25 14.60
N ASP A 378 -2.93 -31.27 13.99
CA ASP A 378 -2.47 -31.85 12.72
C ASP A 378 -2.72 -30.94 11.49
N TYR A 379 -3.52 -29.89 11.64
CA TYR A 379 -3.92 -28.97 10.56
C TYR A 379 -3.18 -27.62 10.61
N GLY A 380 -2.28 -27.42 11.58
CA GLY A 380 -1.58 -26.14 11.77
C GLY A 380 -0.85 -25.66 10.51
N GLU A 381 -0.04 -26.51 9.89
CA GLU A 381 0.73 -26.16 8.68
C GLU A 381 -0.17 -25.91 7.46
N LEU A 382 -1.24 -26.69 7.27
CA LEU A 382 -2.18 -26.46 6.17
C LEU A 382 -2.97 -25.17 6.36
N SER A 383 -3.32 -24.85 7.61
CA SER A 383 -4.00 -23.59 7.94
C SER A 383 -3.10 -22.40 7.61
N LYS A 384 -1.80 -22.44 7.94
CA LYS A 384 -0.83 -21.41 7.53
C LYS A 384 -0.76 -21.25 6.01
N GLN A 385 -0.83 -22.34 5.24
CA GLN A 385 -0.89 -22.25 3.76
C GLN A 385 -2.15 -21.53 3.27
N VAL A 386 -3.31 -21.76 3.91
CA VAL A 386 -4.55 -21.03 3.60
C VAL A 386 -4.40 -19.54 3.93
N ILE A 387 -3.81 -19.19 5.08
CA ILE A 387 -3.59 -17.79 5.46
C ILE A 387 -2.66 -17.11 4.45
N LYS A 388 -1.58 -17.78 4.05
CA LYS A 388 -0.66 -17.28 3.02
C LYS A 388 -1.35 -17.07 1.67
N TYR A 389 -2.26 -17.96 1.28
CA TYR A 389 -3.06 -17.82 0.05
C TYR A 389 -4.07 -16.65 0.14
N ALA A 390 -4.76 -16.52 1.27
CA ALA A 390 -5.81 -15.53 1.46
C ALA A 390 -5.30 -14.12 1.77
N GLN A 391 -4.07 -13.99 2.29
CA GLN A 391 -3.40 -12.73 2.66
C GLN A 391 -4.29 -11.78 3.47
N GLY A 392 -4.98 -12.35 4.47
CA GLY A 392 -5.83 -11.57 5.37
C GLY A 392 -7.15 -11.06 4.75
N LEU A 393 -7.52 -11.49 3.53
CA LEU A 393 -8.79 -11.13 2.92
C LEU A 393 -9.95 -11.93 3.56
N PRO A 394 -10.88 -11.29 4.29
CA PRO A 394 -11.96 -11.99 5.02
C PRO A 394 -12.82 -12.90 4.14
N LEU A 395 -13.18 -12.44 2.95
CA LEU A 395 -13.98 -13.24 2.00
C LEU A 395 -13.31 -14.57 1.68
N ALA A 396 -12.01 -14.56 1.37
CA ALA A 396 -11.28 -15.76 1.01
C ALA A 396 -11.20 -16.72 2.19
N LEU A 397 -10.88 -16.21 3.38
CA LEU A 397 -10.80 -17.00 4.62
C LEU A 397 -12.13 -17.68 4.95
N THR A 398 -13.25 -16.95 4.85
CA THR A 398 -14.59 -17.49 5.11
C THR A 398 -15.00 -18.55 4.07
N VAL A 399 -14.76 -18.30 2.78
CA VAL A 399 -15.12 -19.25 1.72
C VAL A 399 -14.29 -20.53 1.82
N LEU A 400 -12.98 -20.41 1.97
CA LEU A 400 -12.08 -21.57 2.06
C LEU A 400 -12.31 -22.35 3.36
N GLY A 401 -12.47 -21.66 4.50
CA GLY A 401 -12.79 -22.33 5.76
C GLY A 401 -14.11 -23.09 5.71
N SER A 402 -15.12 -22.55 5.03
CA SER A 402 -16.41 -23.23 4.87
C SER A 402 -16.33 -24.42 3.90
N ASP A 403 -15.52 -24.31 2.85
CA ASP A 403 -15.34 -25.38 1.85
C ASP A 403 -14.56 -26.57 2.43
N LEU A 404 -13.48 -26.30 3.16
CA LEU A 404 -12.59 -27.31 3.75
C LEU A 404 -13.14 -27.97 5.03
N LYS A 405 -14.22 -27.44 5.58
CA LYS A 405 -14.81 -27.88 6.84
C LYS A 405 -15.17 -29.37 6.82
N GLY A 406 -14.69 -30.10 7.82
CA GLY A 406 -15.00 -31.53 8.02
C GLY A 406 -14.30 -32.48 7.04
N GLN A 407 -13.42 -31.97 6.19
CA GLN A 407 -12.61 -32.79 5.29
C GLN A 407 -11.34 -33.30 5.98
N SER A 408 -10.75 -34.37 5.46
CA SER A 408 -9.49 -34.93 5.95
C SER A 408 -8.27 -34.13 5.47
N ILE A 409 -7.12 -34.32 6.13
CA ILE A 409 -5.82 -33.73 5.75
C ILE A 409 -5.48 -33.99 4.27
N HIS A 410 -5.76 -35.18 3.76
CA HIS A 410 -5.53 -35.51 2.34
C HIS A 410 -6.41 -34.71 1.40
N GLN A 411 -7.69 -34.53 1.75
CA GLN A 411 -8.62 -33.72 0.98
C GLN A 411 -8.23 -32.23 1.01
N TRP A 412 -7.76 -31.72 2.16
CA TRP A 412 -7.23 -30.35 2.27
C TRP A 412 -6.04 -30.13 1.35
N LYS A 413 -5.06 -31.04 1.36
CA LYS A 413 -3.90 -30.96 0.46
C LYS A 413 -4.35 -30.92 -1.01
N SER A 414 -5.22 -31.83 -1.40
CA SER A 414 -5.76 -31.89 -2.77
C SER A 414 -6.55 -30.63 -3.15
N ALA A 415 -7.36 -30.08 -2.23
CA ALA A 415 -8.13 -28.86 -2.45
C ALA A 415 -7.21 -27.64 -2.57
N LEU A 416 -6.18 -27.51 -1.72
CA LEU A 416 -5.21 -26.43 -1.79
C LEU A 416 -4.38 -26.47 -3.07
N ASP A 417 -3.98 -27.66 -3.51
CA ASP A 417 -3.29 -27.82 -4.79
C ASP A 417 -4.21 -27.46 -5.97
N LYS A 418 -5.50 -27.81 -5.89
CA LYS A 418 -6.49 -27.34 -6.84
C LYS A 418 -6.61 -25.81 -6.84
N TYR A 419 -6.65 -25.16 -5.68
CA TYR A 419 -6.80 -23.70 -5.58
C TYR A 419 -5.62 -22.90 -6.15
N LYS A 420 -4.41 -23.46 -6.10
CA LYS A 420 -3.23 -22.87 -6.74
C LYS A 420 -3.36 -22.83 -8.27
N ASN A 421 -4.04 -23.81 -8.86
CA ASN A 421 -4.18 -23.94 -10.32
C ASN A 421 -5.48 -23.33 -10.84
N ILE A 422 -6.59 -23.55 -10.12
CA ILE A 422 -7.93 -23.08 -10.46
C ILE A 422 -8.52 -22.42 -9.21
N PRO A 423 -8.50 -21.07 -9.15
CA PRO A 423 -8.99 -20.35 -7.99
C PRO A 423 -10.49 -20.57 -7.73
N ASN A 424 -10.91 -20.41 -6.48
CA ASN A 424 -12.31 -20.64 -6.11
C ASN A 424 -13.25 -19.61 -6.78
N LYS A 425 -14.21 -20.10 -7.58
CA LYS A 425 -15.15 -19.28 -8.38
C LYS A 425 -15.93 -18.24 -7.56
N ASN A 426 -16.28 -18.53 -6.31
CA ASN A 426 -17.04 -17.59 -5.48
C ASN A 426 -16.19 -16.39 -5.05
N ILE A 427 -14.90 -16.63 -4.76
CA ILE A 427 -13.95 -15.57 -4.46
C ILE A 427 -13.76 -14.71 -5.72
N GLN A 428 -13.50 -15.36 -6.87
CA GLN A 428 -13.22 -14.68 -8.13
C GLN A 428 -14.39 -13.81 -8.59
N ARG A 429 -15.63 -14.30 -8.52
CA ARG A 429 -16.82 -13.51 -8.87
C ARG A 429 -16.89 -12.19 -8.10
N VAL A 430 -16.56 -12.19 -6.80
CA VAL A 430 -16.64 -10.96 -6.00
C VAL A 430 -15.49 -10.01 -6.31
N LEU A 431 -14.28 -10.53 -6.53
CA LEU A 431 -13.11 -9.70 -6.89
C LEU A 431 -13.28 -9.07 -8.27
N GLN A 432 -13.84 -9.81 -9.23
CA GLN A 432 -13.98 -9.43 -10.63
C GLN A 432 -14.88 -8.23 -10.87
N ILE A 433 -15.82 -7.94 -9.96
CA ILE A 433 -16.71 -6.76 -10.07
C ILE A 433 -15.94 -5.45 -10.30
N SER A 434 -14.78 -5.27 -9.65
CA SER A 434 -13.97 -4.05 -9.85
C SER A 434 -13.28 -4.02 -11.22
N TYR A 435 -12.92 -5.20 -11.75
CA TYR A 435 -12.31 -5.36 -13.07
C TYR A 435 -13.32 -5.18 -14.20
N ASP A 436 -14.54 -5.71 -14.05
CA ASP A 436 -15.57 -5.62 -15.09
C ASP A 436 -15.96 -4.16 -15.39
N GLY A 437 -15.87 -3.29 -14.37
CA GLY A 437 -16.10 -1.85 -14.48
C GLY A 437 -14.91 -1.01 -14.99
N LEU A 438 -13.86 -1.65 -15.51
CA LEU A 438 -12.73 -1.00 -16.20
C LEU A 438 -12.98 -0.90 -17.72
N GLU A 439 -12.34 0.09 -18.34
CA GLU A 439 -12.27 0.21 -19.80
C GLU A 439 -11.31 -0.84 -20.40
N ASP A 440 -11.41 -1.09 -21.71
CA ASP A 440 -10.66 -2.17 -22.37
C ASP A 440 -9.13 -2.02 -22.24
N SER A 441 -8.59 -0.80 -22.37
CA SER A 441 -7.16 -0.56 -22.17
C SER A 441 -6.73 -0.77 -20.72
N GLU A 442 -7.57 -0.39 -19.76
CA GLU A 442 -7.31 -0.57 -18.32
C GLU A 442 -7.35 -2.05 -17.93
N LYS A 443 -8.28 -2.82 -18.51
CA LYS A 443 -8.34 -4.29 -18.39
C LYS A 443 -7.06 -4.92 -18.91
N ASP A 444 -6.59 -4.49 -20.08
CA ASP A 444 -5.35 -4.98 -20.67
C ASP A 444 -4.13 -4.64 -19.82
N MET A 445 -4.07 -3.43 -19.25
CA MET A 445 -3.04 -3.04 -18.29
C MET A 445 -3.07 -3.90 -17.03
N PHE A 446 -4.24 -4.09 -16.42
CA PHE A 446 -4.40 -4.93 -15.23
C PHE A 446 -3.88 -6.35 -15.47
N LEU A 447 -4.28 -6.96 -16.59
CA LEU A 447 -3.83 -8.30 -16.94
C LEU A 447 -2.32 -8.31 -17.20
N ASP A 448 -1.76 -7.40 -18.00
CA ASP A 448 -0.30 -7.36 -18.25
C ASP A 448 0.50 -7.22 -16.94
N MET A 449 0.01 -6.41 -15.99
CA MET A 449 0.61 -6.29 -14.65
C MET A 449 0.51 -7.59 -13.83
N ALA A 450 -0.63 -8.29 -13.90
CA ALA A 450 -0.84 -9.56 -13.21
C ALA A 450 0.10 -10.67 -13.73
N PHE A 451 0.48 -10.65 -15.01
CA PHE A 451 1.30 -11.70 -15.61
C PHE A 451 2.80 -11.39 -15.65
N PHE A 452 3.16 -10.19 -16.10
CA PHE A 452 4.52 -9.95 -16.62
C PHE A 452 5.36 -9.01 -15.76
N PHE A 453 4.73 -8.08 -15.03
CA PHE A 453 5.42 -6.89 -14.52
C PHE A 453 5.59 -6.83 -13.00
N LYS A 454 5.28 -7.90 -12.24
CA LYS A 454 5.36 -7.90 -10.75
C LYS A 454 6.74 -7.45 -10.22
N GLU A 455 7.80 -7.77 -10.95
CA GLU A 455 9.20 -7.47 -10.58
C GLU A 455 9.80 -6.32 -11.43
N GLU A 456 8.97 -5.61 -12.20
CA GLU A 456 9.43 -4.52 -13.07
C GLU A 456 9.20 -3.15 -12.42
N PRO A 457 10.19 -2.22 -12.49
CA PRO A 457 10.01 -0.86 -12.00
C PRO A 457 8.83 -0.17 -12.67
N LEU A 458 8.01 0.55 -11.89
CA LEU A 458 6.80 1.20 -12.42
C LEU A 458 7.12 2.15 -13.58
N ALA A 459 8.28 2.82 -13.56
CA ALA A 459 8.72 3.69 -14.64
C ALA A 459 8.86 2.97 -15.99
N ASN A 460 9.29 1.71 -16.00
CA ASN A 460 9.39 0.91 -17.23
C ASN A 460 8.01 0.43 -17.67
N VAL A 461 7.18 -0.01 -16.73
CA VAL A 461 5.78 -0.42 -17.00
C VAL A 461 4.99 0.71 -17.64
N MET A 462 5.12 1.94 -17.12
CA MET A 462 4.50 3.14 -17.69
C MET A 462 4.90 3.32 -19.16
N LYS A 463 6.20 3.24 -19.49
CA LYS A 463 6.66 3.40 -20.88
C LYS A 463 6.21 2.28 -21.81
N ILE A 464 6.14 1.04 -21.31
CA ILE A 464 5.58 -0.08 -22.08
C ILE A 464 4.13 0.24 -22.46
N PHE A 465 3.33 0.67 -21.49
CA PHE A 465 1.92 1.02 -21.72
C PHE A 465 1.72 2.28 -22.57
N ASP A 466 2.59 3.28 -22.46
CA ASP A 466 2.62 4.42 -23.38
C ASP A 466 2.86 3.95 -24.82
N SER A 467 3.82 3.04 -25.03
CA SER A 467 4.11 2.43 -26.34
C SER A 467 2.97 1.54 -26.86
N CYS A 468 2.14 1.00 -25.96
CA CYS A 468 0.90 0.29 -26.31
C CYS A 468 -0.25 1.24 -26.67
N GLY A 469 -0.17 2.54 -26.37
CA GLY A 469 -1.27 3.49 -26.53
C GLY A 469 -2.32 3.41 -25.42
N PHE A 470 -1.98 2.88 -24.24
CA PHE A 470 -2.94 2.60 -23.16
C PHE A 470 -3.21 3.78 -22.20
N SER A 471 -2.61 4.95 -22.43
CA SER A 471 -2.75 6.12 -21.54
C SER A 471 -2.43 5.80 -20.06
N PRO A 472 -1.21 5.31 -19.76
CA PRO A 472 -0.87 4.71 -18.47
C PRO A 472 -1.03 5.63 -17.27
N VAL A 473 -0.84 6.94 -17.41
CA VAL A 473 -1.08 7.90 -16.32
C VAL A 473 -2.52 7.81 -15.83
N HIS A 474 -3.49 7.76 -16.75
CA HIS A 474 -4.89 7.59 -16.41
C HIS A 474 -5.18 6.16 -15.94
N GLY A 475 -4.76 5.15 -16.71
CA GLY A 475 -5.06 3.75 -16.41
C GLY A 475 -4.51 3.29 -15.06
N ILE A 476 -3.26 3.59 -14.72
CA ILE A 476 -2.67 3.24 -13.41
C ILE A 476 -3.41 3.96 -12.28
N LYS A 477 -3.74 5.25 -12.47
CA LYS A 477 -4.51 6.02 -11.50
C LYS A 477 -5.87 5.37 -11.22
N ARG A 478 -6.55 4.86 -12.27
CA ARG A 478 -7.84 4.18 -12.20
C ARG A 478 -7.75 2.81 -11.52
N LEU A 479 -6.74 2.00 -11.82
CA LEU A 479 -6.48 0.74 -11.11
C LEU A 479 -6.25 0.95 -9.61
N ILE A 480 -5.53 2.02 -9.24
CA ILE A 480 -5.35 2.42 -7.83
C ILE A 480 -6.68 2.88 -7.22
N ASP A 481 -7.45 3.70 -7.96
CA ASP A 481 -8.73 4.21 -7.45
C ASP A 481 -9.74 3.09 -7.19
N LYS A 482 -9.76 2.05 -8.03
CA LYS A 482 -10.57 0.84 -7.84
C LYS A 482 -9.98 -0.21 -6.89
N CYS A 483 -8.89 0.14 -6.19
CA CYS A 483 -8.18 -0.70 -5.22
C CYS A 483 -7.69 -2.05 -5.78
N LEU A 484 -7.35 -2.10 -7.08
CA LEU A 484 -6.83 -3.30 -7.74
C LEU A 484 -5.31 -3.43 -7.59
N ILE A 485 -4.61 -2.29 -7.47
CA ILE A 485 -3.16 -2.22 -7.22
C ILE A 485 -2.86 -1.14 -6.17
N ALA A 486 -1.66 -1.19 -5.61
CA ALA A 486 -1.06 -0.14 -4.80
C ALA A 486 0.33 0.21 -5.36
N ILE A 487 0.86 1.39 -5.00
CA ILE A 487 2.25 1.77 -5.30
C ILE A 487 3.00 1.82 -3.98
N ASP A 488 4.17 1.19 -3.95
CA ASP A 488 5.14 1.36 -2.88
C ASP A 488 5.95 2.64 -3.13
N GLU A 489 5.75 3.64 -2.27
CA GLU A 489 6.42 4.94 -2.38
C GLU A 489 7.92 4.86 -2.15
N GLN A 490 8.41 3.85 -1.41
CA GLN A 490 9.83 3.70 -1.10
C GLN A 490 10.58 3.10 -2.28
N ASN A 491 10.06 2.01 -2.84
CA ASN A 491 10.76 1.24 -3.86
C ASN A 491 10.34 1.60 -5.30
N LYS A 492 9.28 2.40 -5.50
CA LYS A 492 8.71 2.76 -6.81
C LYS A 492 8.24 1.56 -7.65
N TYR A 493 7.84 0.48 -7.00
CA TYR A 493 7.17 -0.67 -7.60
C TYR A 493 5.68 -0.61 -7.32
N PHE A 494 4.88 -1.27 -8.16
CA PHE A 494 3.49 -1.53 -7.80
C PHE A 494 3.39 -2.83 -7.00
N SER A 495 2.31 -2.95 -6.24
CA SER A 495 1.92 -4.15 -5.52
C SER A 495 0.50 -4.54 -5.94
N MET A 496 0.30 -5.83 -6.21
CA MET A 496 -1.00 -6.43 -6.49
C MET A 496 -1.20 -7.59 -5.52
N HIS A 497 -2.39 -7.66 -4.92
CA HIS A 497 -2.75 -8.75 -4.03
C HIS A 497 -2.78 -10.08 -4.80
N ASP A 498 -2.26 -11.17 -4.23
CA ASP A 498 -2.09 -12.43 -4.99
C ASP A 498 -3.43 -12.99 -5.50
N LEU A 499 -4.51 -12.92 -4.71
CA LEU A 499 -5.85 -13.27 -5.19
C LEU A 499 -6.37 -12.44 -6.38
N LEU A 500 -5.94 -11.18 -6.53
CA LEU A 500 -6.25 -10.37 -7.72
C LEU A 500 -5.37 -10.79 -8.90
N GLN A 501 -4.12 -11.17 -8.65
CA GLN A 501 -3.27 -11.77 -9.66
C GLN A 501 -3.87 -13.08 -10.18
N ASP A 502 -4.32 -13.95 -9.29
CA ASP A 502 -5.03 -15.21 -9.59
C ASP A 502 -6.33 -14.96 -10.35
N MET A 503 -7.05 -13.89 -10.03
CA MET A 503 -8.22 -13.45 -10.79
C MET A 503 -7.86 -13.13 -12.24
N GLY A 504 -6.78 -12.38 -12.47
CA GLY A 504 -6.28 -12.10 -13.82
C GLY A 504 -5.89 -13.37 -14.57
N ARG A 505 -5.25 -14.33 -13.87
CA ARG A 505 -4.91 -15.66 -14.40
C ARG A 505 -6.15 -16.44 -14.82
N GLU A 506 -7.17 -16.47 -13.97
CA GLU A 506 -8.42 -17.17 -14.23
C GLU A 506 -9.21 -16.53 -15.37
N ILE A 507 -9.25 -15.19 -15.47
CA ILE A 507 -9.90 -14.48 -16.58
C ILE A 507 -9.32 -14.94 -17.92
N VAL A 508 -7.98 -14.95 -18.05
CA VAL A 508 -7.31 -15.38 -19.28
C VAL A 508 -7.52 -16.87 -19.56
N ARG A 509 -7.44 -17.72 -18.54
CA ARG A 509 -7.69 -19.17 -18.68
C ARG A 509 -9.11 -19.44 -19.22
N LEU A 510 -10.07 -18.61 -18.86
CA LEU A 510 -11.47 -18.72 -19.31
C LEU A 510 -11.71 -18.16 -20.72
N GLU A 511 -10.78 -17.40 -21.33
CA GLU A 511 -10.89 -16.95 -22.72
C GLU A 511 -10.89 -18.13 -23.70
N SER A 512 -10.05 -19.13 -23.45
CA SER A 512 -9.97 -20.33 -24.26
C SER A 512 -9.51 -21.56 -23.46
N PRO A 513 -10.43 -22.24 -22.75
CA PRO A 513 -10.06 -23.33 -21.84
C PRO A 513 -9.52 -24.60 -22.51
N ARG A 514 -9.73 -24.77 -23.82
CA ARG A 514 -9.37 -25.98 -24.57
C ARG A 514 -8.30 -25.76 -25.62
N GLU A 515 -8.10 -24.50 -26.03
CA GLU A 515 -7.18 -24.13 -27.10
C GLU A 515 -6.26 -23.03 -26.57
N PRO A 516 -5.15 -23.38 -25.89
CA PRO A 516 -4.30 -22.38 -25.23
C PRO A 516 -3.76 -21.33 -26.21
N GLY A 517 -3.47 -21.71 -27.46
CA GLY A 517 -2.98 -20.81 -28.51
C GLY A 517 -3.94 -19.68 -28.91
N GLU A 518 -5.20 -19.72 -28.47
CA GLU A 518 -6.21 -18.67 -28.67
C GLU A 518 -6.32 -17.70 -27.47
N GLY A 519 -5.65 -17.98 -26.35
CA GLY A 519 -5.61 -17.10 -25.19
C GLY A 519 -4.80 -15.83 -25.42
N SER A 520 -5.23 -14.71 -24.84
CA SER A 520 -4.52 -13.44 -24.97
C SER A 520 -3.14 -13.44 -24.29
N ARG A 521 -2.99 -14.21 -23.21
CA ARG A 521 -1.74 -14.35 -22.46
C ARG A 521 -1.45 -15.82 -22.16
N LEU A 522 -0.20 -16.20 -22.30
CA LEU A 522 0.28 -17.56 -22.09
C LEU A 522 1.28 -17.56 -20.93
N PHE A 523 1.05 -18.43 -19.94
CA PHE A 523 1.84 -18.43 -18.71
C PHE A 523 1.97 -19.80 -18.04
N PHE A 524 1.02 -20.71 -18.27
CA PHE A 524 1.10 -22.06 -17.74
C PHE A 524 2.09 -22.86 -18.59
N HIS A 525 3.12 -23.43 -17.97
CA HIS A 525 4.26 -23.97 -18.72
C HIS A 525 3.88 -25.10 -19.68
N GLU A 526 2.91 -25.95 -19.34
CA GLU A 526 2.42 -27.02 -20.21
C GLU A 526 1.74 -26.46 -21.47
N ASP A 527 0.89 -25.45 -21.29
CA ASP A 527 0.19 -24.76 -22.38
C ASP A 527 1.19 -24.03 -23.30
N VAL A 528 2.16 -23.34 -22.71
CA VAL A 528 3.22 -22.63 -23.43
C VAL A 528 4.06 -23.61 -24.24
N ARG A 529 4.48 -24.73 -23.64
CA ARG A 529 5.23 -25.79 -24.33
C ARG A 529 4.44 -26.31 -25.52
N HIS A 530 3.19 -26.72 -25.31
CA HIS A 530 2.33 -27.20 -26.39
C HIS A 530 2.16 -26.17 -27.51
N VAL A 531 1.95 -24.89 -27.17
CA VAL A 531 1.79 -23.81 -28.15
C VAL A 531 3.06 -23.59 -28.99
N LEU A 532 4.24 -23.69 -28.38
CA LEU A 532 5.52 -23.46 -29.07
C LEU A 532 5.98 -24.68 -29.89
N GLU A 533 5.73 -25.90 -29.40
CA GLU A 533 6.11 -27.14 -30.09
C GLU A 533 5.17 -27.44 -31.26
N GLU A 534 3.86 -27.33 -31.05
CA GLU A 534 2.85 -27.59 -32.09
C GLU A 534 2.51 -26.35 -32.93
N SER A 535 3.19 -25.21 -32.67
CA SER A 535 2.98 -23.94 -33.36
C SER A 535 1.52 -23.44 -33.35
N THR A 536 0.71 -23.83 -32.37
CA THR A 536 -0.75 -23.56 -32.32
C THR A 536 -1.09 -22.11 -31.96
N GLY A 537 -0.11 -21.29 -31.62
CA GLY A 537 -0.31 -19.89 -31.27
C GLY A 537 -0.93 -19.06 -32.38
N THR A 538 -1.84 -18.18 -32.00
CA THR A 538 -2.61 -17.35 -32.94
C THR A 538 -2.33 -15.87 -32.77
N ASN A 539 -2.96 -15.05 -33.61
CA ASN A 539 -2.81 -13.60 -33.56
C ASN A 539 -3.52 -12.95 -32.35
N LYS A 540 -4.21 -13.74 -31.52
CA LYS A 540 -4.77 -13.26 -30.25
C LYS A 540 -3.72 -13.19 -29.13
N VAL A 541 -2.67 -14.01 -29.21
CA VAL A 541 -1.60 -14.03 -28.22
C VAL A 541 -0.88 -12.68 -28.22
N ALA A 542 -1.05 -11.93 -27.14
CA ALA A 542 -0.45 -10.64 -26.90
C ALA A 542 0.75 -10.72 -25.95
N GLY A 543 0.77 -11.68 -25.02
CA GLY A 543 1.88 -11.85 -24.09
C GLY A 543 2.20 -13.31 -23.79
N MET A 544 3.47 -13.61 -23.58
CA MET A 544 3.93 -14.95 -23.21
C MET A 544 5.03 -14.88 -22.16
N ILE A 545 4.88 -15.67 -21.11
CA ILE A 545 5.91 -15.91 -20.09
C ILE A 545 6.17 -17.40 -19.95
N ILE A 546 7.44 -17.76 -19.87
CA ILE A 546 7.90 -19.15 -19.77
C ILE A 546 8.71 -19.29 -18.49
N GLU A 547 8.20 -20.14 -17.59
CA GLU A 547 8.84 -20.50 -16.34
C GLU A 547 8.64 -22.00 -16.11
N MET A 548 9.70 -22.76 -16.36
CA MET A 548 9.70 -24.22 -16.29
C MET A 548 10.02 -24.69 -14.86
N PRO A 549 9.38 -25.77 -14.38
CA PRO A 549 9.81 -26.46 -13.16
C PRO A 549 11.26 -26.92 -13.24
N LYS A 550 11.95 -27.02 -12.09
CA LYS A 550 13.34 -27.48 -12.03
C LYS A 550 13.45 -28.92 -12.54
N GLY A 551 14.30 -29.15 -13.54
CA GLY A 551 14.59 -30.48 -14.08
C GLY A 551 13.78 -30.89 -15.32
N GLU A 552 13.07 -29.96 -15.95
CA GLU A 552 12.38 -30.22 -17.22
C GLU A 552 13.25 -30.01 -18.46
N ASP A 553 12.95 -30.81 -19.50
CA ASP A 553 13.65 -30.91 -20.78
C ASP A 553 13.49 -29.70 -21.71
N VAL A 554 14.46 -29.58 -22.63
CA VAL A 554 14.57 -28.61 -23.73
C VAL A 554 13.28 -28.55 -24.59
N ILE A 555 12.75 -27.34 -24.81
CA ILE A 555 11.57 -27.14 -25.67
C ILE A 555 11.95 -27.30 -27.16
N ARG A 556 11.16 -28.06 -27.90
CA ARG A 556 11.31 -28.24 -29.36
C ARG A 556 10.64 -27.13 -30.14
N LEU A 557 11.31 -25.97 -30.22
CA LEU A 557 10.74 -24.80 -30.86
C LEU A 557 10.66 -24.95 -32.39
N SER A 558 9.45 -24.99 -32.94
CA SER A 558 9.29 -24.84 -34.40
C SER A 558 9.78 -23.46 -34.85
N PRO A 559 10.56 -23.36 -35.94
CA PRO A 559 10.96 -22.07 -36.50
C PRO A 559 9.77 -21.15 -36.81
N GLU A 560 8.61 -21.72 -37.15
CA GLU A 560 7.38 -21.02 -37.50
C GLU A 560 6.47 -20.69 -36.30
N ALA A 561 6.82 -21.11 -35.08
CA ALA A 561 5.96 -21.01 -33.89
C ALA A 561 5.40 -19.59 -33.65
N PHE A 562 6.20 -18.57 -33.94
CA PHE A 562 5.83 -17.17 -33.72
C PHE A 562 5.18 -16.48 -34.93
N VAL A 563 5.16 -17.12 -36.12
CA VAL A 563 4.73 -16.49 -37.39
C VAL A 563 3.29 -15.99 -37.33
N ARG A 564 2.42 -16.72 -36.62
CA ARG A 564 1.00 -16.38 -36.46
C ARG A 564 0.72 -15.39 -35.32
N MET A 565 1.65 -15.22 -34.37
CA MET A 565 1.51 -14.36 -33.19
C MET A 565 1.92 -12.90 -33.48
N LYS A 566 1.30 -12.28 -34.50
CA LYS A 566 1.73 -10.95 -34.99
C LYS A 566 1.41 -9.79 -34.04
N ARG A 567 0.58 -10.02 -33.02
CA ARG A 567 0.24 -9.05 -31.95
C ARG A 567 1.02 -9.26 -30.65
N LEU A 568 1.98 -10.19 -30.63
CA LEU A 568 2.80 -10.43 -29.46
C LEU A 568 3.57 -9.15 -29.09
N ARG A 569 3.29 -8.63 -27.89
CA ARG A 569 3.85 -7.40 -27.31
C ARG A 569 4.82 -7.67 -26.15
N VAL A 570 4.68 -8.80 -25.46
CA VAL A 570 5.56 -9.18 -24.35
C VAL A 570 6.00 -10.64 -24.53
N PHE A 571 7.30 -10.87 -24.50
CA PHE A 571 7.88 -12.22 -24.45
C PHE A 571 8.94 -12.28 -23.36
N ILE A 572 8.77 -13.21 -22.41
CA ILE A 572 9.68 -13.42 -21.29
C ILE A 572 9.96 -14.91 -21.16
N ASN A 573 11.21 -15.33 -21.37
CA ASN A 573 11.67 -16.67 -21.04
C ASN A 573 12.64 -16.60 -19.86
N ARG A 574 12.24 -17.12 -18.69
CA ARG A 574 13.03 -17.05 -17.44
C ARG A 574 14.12 -18.12 -17.37
N ASN A 575 13.85 -19.33 -17.86
CA ASN A 575 14.71 -20.49 -17.61
C ASN A 575 14.58 -21.64 -18.62
N ALA A 576 13.73 -21.54 -19.65
CA ALA A 576 13.59 -22.63 -20.62
C ALA A 576 14.73 -22.61 -21.64
N SER A 577 15.30 -23.77 -21.94
CA SER A 577 16.25 -23.94 -23.05
C SER A 577 15.50 -24.40 -24.31
N PHE A 578 16.01 -24.02 -25.48
CA PHE A 578 15.40 -24.33 -26.77
C PHE A 578 16.37 -25.08 -27.69
N SER A 579 15.86 -26.06 -28.42
CA SER A 579 16.66 -26.85 -29.38
C SER A 579 16.91 -26.13 -30.71
N SER A 580 16.09 -25.14 -31.04
CA SER A 580 16.09 -24.37 -32.28
C SER A 580 15.53 -22.97 -32.01
N GLY A 581 15.75 -22.03 -32.93
CA GLY A 581 15.28 -20.65 -32.80
C GLY A 581 14.19 -20.26 -33.79
N PRO A 582 13.51 -19.13 -33.54
CA PRO A 582 12.42 -18.65 -34.39
C PRO A 582 12.95 -18.04 -35.69
N ASN A 583 12.20 -18.15 -36.79
CA ASN A 583 12.48 -17.45 -38.06
C ASN A 583 11.75 -16.10 -38.18
N TYR A 584 10.88 -15.79 -37.21
CA TYR A 584 10.08 -14.57 -37.16
C TYR A 584 9.88 -14.12 -35.71
N LEU A 585 9.95 -12.81 -35.49
CA LEU A 585 9.51 -12.18 -34.24
C LEU A 585 8.53 -11.04 -34.56
N SER A 586 7.55 -10.86 -33.68
CA SER A 586 6.54 -9.81 -33.80
C SER A 586 7.16 -8.41 -33.70
N ASN A 587 6.91 -7.55 -34.69
CA ASN A 587 7.30 -6.14 -34.63
C ASN A 587 6.46 -5.30 -33.65
N GLU A 588 5.45 -5.90 -33.01
CA GLU A 588 4.67 -5.29 -31.92
C GLU A 588 5.32 -5.46 -30.53
N LEU A 589 6.47 -6.15 -30.42
CA LEU A 589 7.15 -6.36 -29.15
C LEU A 589 7.57 -5.04 -28.48
N ARG A 590 7.29 -4.93 -27.17
CA ARG A 590 7.74 -3.87 -26.24
C ARG A 590 8.70 -4.40 -25.18
N MET A 591 8.53 -5.65 -24.78
CA MET A 591 9.44 -6.33 -23.87
C MET A 591 9.86 -7.67 -24.47
N PHE A 592 11.17 -7.86 -24.55
CA PHE A 592 11.79 -9.10 -25.01
C PHE A 592 12.90 -9.47 -24.05
N ASP A 593 12.64 -10.49 -23.23
CA ASP A 593 13.57 -11.05 -22.25
C ASP A 593 13.73 -12.54 -22.55
N TRP A 594 14.92 -12.97 -22.99
CA TRP A 594 15.12 -14.35 -23.45
C TRP A 594 16.37 -14.99 -22.85
N PHE A 595 16.15 -15.91 -21.90
CA PHE A 595 17.17 -16.81 -21.36
C PHE A 595 17.64 -17.85 -22.39
N GLU A 596 18.95 -17.97 -22.60
CA GLU A 596 19.58 -18.90 -23.54
C GLU A 596 19.01 -18.82 -24.96
N TYR A 597 18.86 -17.61 -25.50
CA TYR A 597 18.38 -17.46 -26.88
C TYR A 597 19.31 -18.23 -27.86
N PRO A 598 18.74 -19.16 -28.67
CA PRO A 598 19.51 -20.24 -29.32
C PRO A 598 20.23 -19.84 -30.61
N LEU A 599 19.94 -18.68 -31.19
CA LEU A 599 20.52 -18.25 -32.47
C LEU A 599 21.63 -17.21 -32.27
N GLN A 600 22.54 -17.14 -33.24
CA GLN A 600 23.65 -16.18 -33.26
C GLN A 600 23.22 -14.76 -33.64
N SER A 601 22.00 -14.60 -34.18
CA SER A 601 21.41 -13.31 -34.54
C SER A 601 19.87 -13.36 -34.39
N LEU A 602 19.26 -12.19 -34.30
CA LEU A 602 17.80 -12.05 -34.38
C LEU A 602 17.32 -12.24 -35.82
N PRO A 603 16.05 -12.64 -36.05
CA PRO A 603 15.49 -12.76 -37.39
C PRO A 603 15.60 -11.47 -38.19
N SER A 604 15.96 -11.57 -39.47
CA SER A 604 16.22 -10.41 -40.35
C SER A 604 14.98 -9.54 -40.61
N ASN A 605 13.78 -10.07 -40.38
CA ASN A 605 12.50 -9.36 -40.52
C ASN A 605 12.06 -8.61 -39.24
N PHE A 606 12.85 -8.68 -38.17
CA PHE A 606 12.55 -8.03 -36.90
C PHE A 606 13.26 -6.67 -36.80
N TYR A 607 12.47 -5.59 -36.78
CA TYR A 607 12.96 -4.22 -36.70
C TYR A 607 12.97 -3.66 -35.27
N GLY A 608 12.13 -4.22 -34.38
CA GLY A 608 12.08 -3.87 -32.95
C GLY A 608 11.83 -2.39 -32.62
N ASN A 609 11.22 -1.61 -33.52
CA ASN A 609 11.01 -0.17 -33.34
C ASN A 609 10.18 0.19 -32.09
N LYS A 610 9.33 -0.72 -31.62
CA LYS A 610 8.44 -0.55 -30.45
C LYS A 610 9.04 -1.08 -29.14
N LEU A 611 10.22 -1.71 -29.20
CA LEU A 611 10.88 -2.25 -28.02
C LEU A 611 11.23 -1.15 -27.01
N ILE A 612 10.92 -1.41 -25.75
CA ILE A 612 11.24 -0.59 -24.58
C ILE A 612 12.31 -1.31 -23.74
N ILE A 613 12.13 -2.62 -23.53
CA ILE A 613 13.05 -3.48 -22.78
C ILE A 613 13.56 -4.61 -23.67
N PHE A 614 14.88 -4.75 -23.74
CA PHE A 614 15.56 -5.84 -24.42
C PHE A 614 16.59 -6.46 -23.48
N ARG A 615 16.37 -7.72 -23.10
CA ARG A 615 17.25 -8.47 -22.19
C ARG A 615 17.57 -9.84 -22.76
N MET A 616 18.83 -10.23 -22.62
CA MET A 616 19.30 -11.57 -22.96
C MET A 616 20.21 -12.07 -21.87
N ARG A 617 20.07 -13.34 -21.51
CA ARG A 617 20.96 -14.01 -20.55
C ARG A 617 21.47 -15.31 -21.12
N GLY A 618 22.77 -15.58 -21.05
CA GLY A 618 23.37 -16.84 -21.52
C GLY A 618 23.17 -17.10 -23.03
N SER A 619 22.95 -16.06 -23.82
CA SER A 619 22.56 -16.22 -25.23
C SER A 619 23.75 -16.48 -26.15
N PHE A 620 23.49 -17.17 -27.27
CA PHE A 620 24.45 -17.44 -28.35
C PHE A 620 24.63 -16.26 -29.32
N ILE A 621 24.00 -15.11 -29.06
CA ILE A 621 24.08 -13.94 -29.94
C ILE A 621 25.52 -13.44 -30.08
N ARG A 622 25.96 -13.22 -31.33
CA ARG A 622 27.33 -12.76 -31.64
C ARG A 622 27.42 -11.28 -31.94
N GLU A 623 26.44 -10.79 -32.69
CA GLU A 623 26.40 -9.43 -33.21
C GLU A 623 24.97 -8.87 -33.15
N LEU A 624 24.88 -7.57 -32.93
CA LEU A 624 23.63 -6.81 -32.82
C LEU A 624 23.37 -5.96 -34.09
N ASN A 625 23.83 -6.42 -35.24
CA ASN A 625 24.10 -5.62 -36.46
C ASN A 625 22.87 -5.06 -37.23
N PHE A 626 21.67 -5.03 -36.63
CA PHE A 626 20.44 -4.53 -37.28
C PHE A 626 19.60 -3.59 -36.40
N ILE A 627 20.12 -3.17 -35.25
CA ILE A 627 19.32 -2.48 -34.23
C ILE A 627 19.07 -1.02 -34.60
N LYS A 628 17.81 -0.71 -34.95
CA LYS A 628 17.26 0.66 -35.01
C LYS A 628 16.16 0.85 -33.96
N PHE A 629 16.37 0.36 -32.74
CA PHE A 629 15.37 0.45 -31.68
C PHE A 629 15.23 1.91 -31.20
N LYS A 630 14.26 2.64 -31.75
CA LYS A 630 14.08 4.07 -31.45
C LYS A 630 13.60 4.36 -30.03
N ASN A 631 12.81 3.44 -29.47
CA ASN A 631 12.12 3.64 -28.20
C ASN A 631 12.75 2.88 -27.02
N LEU A 632 13.89 2.20 -27.24
CA LEU A 632 14.48 1.36 -26.22
C LEU A 632 14.98 2.21 -25.04
N THR A 633 14.72 1.72 -23.83
CA THR A 633 15.12 2.39 -22.59
C THR A 633 16.02 1.53 -21.74
N THR A 634 15.90 0.20 -21.85
CA THR A 634 16.71 -0.75 -21.11
C THR A 634 17.24 -1.81 -22.06
N MET A 635 18.57 -1.95 -22.09
CA MET A 635 19.29 -2.99 -22.81
C MET A 635 20.15 -3.76 -21.80
N ALA A 636 19.95 -5.07 -21.69
CA ALA A 636 20.76 -5.90 -20.80
C ALA A 636 21.26 -7.20 -21.44
N PHE A 637 22.51 -7.54 -21.18
CA PHE A 637 23.16 -8.77 -21.61
C PHE A 637 23.92 -9.37 -20.42
N ASP A 638 23.44 -10.48 -19.88
CA ASP A 638 24.12 -11.18 -18.79
C ASP A 638 24.67 -12.52 -19.32
N ASP A 639 25.93 -12.85 -19.02
CA ASP A 639 26.54 -14.14 -19.39
C ASP A 639 26.50 -14.47 -20.91
N CYS A 640 26.39 -13.46 -21.79
CA CYS A 640 26.35 -13.65 -23.25
C CYS A 640 27.77 -13.83 -23.81
N ASN A 641 28.35 -15.00 -23.59
CA ASN A 641 29.76 -15.30 -23.88
C ASN A 641 30.11 -15.40 -25.37
N PHE A 642 29.16 -15.21 -26.28
CA PHE A 642 29.42 -15.15 -27.73
C PHE A 642 29.36 -13.74 -28.29
N LEU A 643 28.87 -12.77 -27.51
CA LEU A 643 28.81 -11.37 -27.91
C LEU A 643 30.22 -10.79 -27.95
N THR A 644 30.65 -10.35 -29.14
CA THR A 644 32.02 -9.84 -29.34
C THR A 644 32.08 -8.31 -29.44
N LYS A 645 30.99 -7.67 -29.84
CA LYS A 645 30.92 -6.24 -30.10
C LYS A 645 29.55 -5.65 -29.74
N VAL A 646 29.56 -4.47 -29.10
CA VAL A 646 28.40 -3.57 -29.08
C VAL A 646 28.48 -2.64 -30.30
N PRO A 647 27.46 -2.58 -31.17
CA PRO A 647 27.47 -1.79 -32.40
C PRO A 647 27.15 -0.31 -32.12
N ASP A 648 27.04 0.48 -33.19
CA ASP A 648 26.57 1.86 -33.11
C ASP A 648 25.16 1.96 -32.51
N LEU A 649 25.03 2.69 -31.39
CA LEU A 649 23.79 2.95 -30.67
C LEU A 649 23.32 4.41 -30.81
N SER A 650 23.91 5.19 -31.72
CA SER A 650 23.58 6.62 -31.94
C SER A 650 22.09 6.89 -32.19
N SER A 651 21.36 5.89 -32.71
CA SER A 651 19.91 5.99 -32.96
C SER A 651 19.02 5.71 -31.74
N ILE A 652 19.58 5.23 -30.62
CA ILE A 652 18.83 4.83 -29.41
C ILE A 652 18.89 5.94 -28.35
N LEU A 653 18.34 7.10 -28.68
CA LEU A 653 18.45 8.30 -27.86
C LEU A 653 17.73 8.20 -26.51
N ASN A 654 16.78 7.27 -26.36
CA ASN A 654 15.98 7.09 -25.14
C ASN A 654 16.58 6.08 -24.14
N LEU A 655 17.76 5.52 -24.43
CA LEU A 655 18.40 4.52 -23.59
C LEU A 655 18.76 5.11 -22.22
N LYS A 656 18.28 4.47 -21.16
CA LYS A 656 18.54 4.84 -19.76
C LYS A 656 19.47 3.85 -19.08
N ASP A 657 19.30 2.57 -19.35
CA ASP A 657 20.08 1.52 -18.71
C ASP A 657 20.72 0.63 -19.77
N MET A 658 22.03 0.53 -19.74
CA MET A 658 22.79 -0.42 -20.54
C MET A 658 23.65 -1.28 -19.61
N ILE A 659 23.25 -2.53 -19.43
CA ILE A 659 23.81 -3.43 -18.42
C ILE A 659 24.36 -4.67 -19.12
N THR A 660 25.66 -4.77 -19.26
CA THR A 660 26.34 -5.94 -19.84
C THR A 660 27.20 -6.57 -18.76
N ARG A 661 26.85 -7.77 -18.27
CA ARG A 661 27.64 -8.43 -17.21
C ARG A 661 28.17 -9.77 -17.66
N ARG A 662 29.42 -10.06 -17.28
CA ARG A 662 30.11 -11.34 -17.48
C ARG A 662 30.05 -11.83 -18.94
N CYS A 663 29.99 -10.91 -19.91
CA CYS A 663 30.10 -11.24 -21.33
C CYS A 663 31.57 -11.36 -21.68
N THR A 664 32.16 -12.53 -21.40
CA THR A 664 33.61 -12.70 -21.36
C THR A 664 34.31 -12.57 -22.72
N SER A 665 33.60 -12.73 -23.83
CA SER A 665 34.12 -12.56 -25.20
C SER A 665 33.90 -11.16 -25.78
N LEU A 666 33.29 -10.23 -25.04
CA LEU A 666 33.07 -8.87 -25.50
C LEU A 666 34.41 -8.14 -25.58
N VAL A 667 34.80 -7.70 -26.78
CA VAL A 667 36.10 -7.04 -27.04
C VAL A 667 35.93 -5.54 -27.27
N GLU A 668 34.85 -5.14 -27.95
CA GLU A 668 34.65 -3.77 -28.44
C GLU A 668 33.29 -3.19 -28.05
N VAL A 669 33.29 -1.96 -27.55
CA VAL A 669 32.11 -1.12 -27.39
C VAL A 669 32.27 0.12 -28.27
N HIS A 670 31.31 0.33 -29.18
CA HIS A 670 31.36 1.45 -30.13
C HIS A 670 31.30 2.82 -29.43
N ASP A 671 32.03 3.80 -29.98
CA ASP A 671 32.18 5.17 -29.42
C ASP A 671 30.86 5.90 -29.19
N SER A 672 29.82 5.59 -29.98
CA SER A 672 28.48 6.17 -29.84
C SER A 672 27.90 6.01 -28.43
N VAL A 673 28.26 4.93 -27.72
CA VAL A 673 27.79 4.67 -26.35
C VAL A 673 28.23 5.78 -25.41
N GLY A 674 29.40 6.39 -25.65
CA GLY A 674 29.94 7.49 -24.87
C GLY A 674 29.20 8.82 -25.06
N SER A 675 28.25 8.94 -26.00
CA SER A 675 27.52 10.18 -26.30
C SER A 675 26.00 10.08 -26.06
N LEU A 676 25.54 9.08 -25.30
CA LEU A 676 24.13 8.87 -24.98
C LEU A 676 23.69 9.72 -23.77
N ASP A 677 23.16 10.92 -24.03
CA ASP A 677 22.82 11.91 -22.99
C ASP A 677 21.81 11.42 -21.92
N ASN A 678 20.88 10.53 -22.28
CA ASN A 678 19.83 10.02 -21.38
C ASN A 678 20.26 8.79 -20.55
N LEU A 679 21.47 8.27 -20.77
CA LEU A 679 21.97 7.09 -20.08
C LEU A 679 22.22 7.40 -18.61
N SER A 680 21.62 6.61 -17.72
CA SER A 680 21.69 6.76 -16.25
C SER A 680 22.54 5.66 -15.62
N HIS A 681 22.47 4.43 -16.10
CA HIS A 681 23.31 3.32 -15.63
C HIS A 681 24.04 2.67 -16.79
N LEU A 682 25.37 2.58 -16.68
CA LEU A 682 26.23 1.88 -17.63
C LEU A 682 27.09 0.87 -16.87
N SER A 683 26.96 -0.41 -17.22
CA SER A 683 27.76 -1.48 -16.61
C SER A 683 28.30 -2.43 -17.66
N PHE A 684 29.59 -2.74 -17.58
CA PHE A 684 30.30 -3.79 -18.29
C PHE A 684 30.95 -4.80 -17.32
N PHE A 685 30.42 -4.92 -16.10
CA PHE A 685 30.98 -5.73 -15.02
C PHE A 685 31.40 -7.13 -15.49
N GLY A 686 32.67 -7.51 -15.31
CA GLY A 686 33.18 -8.84 -15.64
C GLY A 686 33.33 -9.14 -17.13
N CYS A 687 33.27 -8.14 -18.01
CA CYS A 687 33.62 -8.31 -19.43
C CYS A 687 35.15 -8.40 -19.59
N SER A 688 35.73 -9.55 -19.23
CA SER A 688 37.18 -9.72 -19.06
C SER A 688 38.01 -9.53 -20.33
N SER A 689 37.44 -9.70 -21.52
CA SER A 689 38.12 -9.45 -22.82
C SER A 689 37.93 -8.04 -23.37
N LEU A 690 37.22 -7.15 -22.67
CA LEU A 690 36.93 -5.81 -23.14
C LEU A 690 38.24 -5.01 -23.26
N ARG A 691 38.55 -4.55 -24.48
CA ARG A 691 39.78 -3.80 -24.80
C ARG A 691 39.47 -2.43 -25.37
N ILE A 692 38.45 -2.34 -26.22
CA ILE A 692 38.07 -1.10 -26.89
C ILE A 692 36.79 -0.60 -26.23
N PHE A 693 36.90 0.53 -25.55
CA PHE A 693 35.81 1.25 -24.90
C PHE A 693 35.72 2.68 -25.46
N PRO A 694 34.58 3.40 -25.37
CA PRO A 694 34.46 4.72 -25.95
C PRO A 694 35.59 5.66 -25.54
N ARG A 695 36.24 6.31 -26.51
CA ARG A 695 37.41 7.17 -26.22
C ARG A 695 37.06 8.41 -25.41
N VAL A 696 35.85 8.94 -25.62
CA VAL A 696 35.36 10.16 -24.95
C VAL A 696 33.97 9.89 -24.39
N LEU A 697 33.76 10.21 -23.11
CA LEU A 697 32.46 10.17 -22.44
C LEU A 697 31.87 11.57 -22.33
N LYS A 698 30.65 11.73 -22.81
CA LYS A 698 29.80 12.93 -22.73
C LYS A 698 28.42 12.56 -22.19
N LEU A 699 28.37 11.79 -21.10
CA LEU A 699 27.16 11.17 -20.57
C LEU A 699 26.52 12.01 -19.46
N ARG A 700 25.78 13.06 -19.83
CA ARG A 700 25.32 14.09 -18.89
C ARG A 700 24.40 13.58 -17.77
N SER A 701 23.59 12.55 -18.04
CA SER A 701 22.62 11.98 -17.07
C SER A 701 23.14 10.74 -16.34
N LEU A 702 24.39 10.33 -16.56
CA LEU A 702 24.92 9.09 -16.00
C LEU A 702 25.05 9.22 -14.49
N CYS A 703 24.44 8.30 -13.74
CA CYS A 703 24.50 8.22 -12.29
C CYS A 703 25.55 7.20 -11.83
N GLN A 704 25.71 6.11 -12.57
CA GLN A 704 26.64 5.03 -12.23
C GLN A 704 27.34 4.48 -13.48
N LEU A 705 28.67 4.33 -13.37
CA LEU A 705 29.52 3.61 -14.33
C LEU A 705 30.25 2.47 -13.61
N ASP A 706 30.06 1.24 -14.08
CA ASP A 706 30.73 0.06 -13.54
C ASP A 706 31.45 -0.73 -14.64
N LEU A 707 32.79 -0.68 -14.62
CA LEU A 707 33.68 -1.44 -15.50
C LEU A 707 34.50 -2.47 -14.70
N SER A 708 34.07 -2.81 -13.48
CA SER A 708 34.82 -3.71 -12.63
C SER A 708 35.03 -5.07 -13.29
N CYS A 709 36.14 -5.73 -13.00
CA CYS A 709 36.57 -7.01 -13.56
C CYS A 709 36.74 -7.01 -15.09
N CYS A 710 36.86 -5.84 -15.74
CA CYS A 710 37.30 -5.72 -17.14
C CYS A 710 38.84 -5.83 -17.23
N SER A 711 39.37 -7.04 -17.01
CA SER A 711 40.81 -7.27 -16.84
C SER A 711 41.68 -7.07 -18.09
N SER A 712 41.08 -6.80 -19.26
CA SER A 712 41.81 -6.45 -20.49
C SER A 712 41.75 -4.96 -20.84
N LEU A 713 40.99 -4.17 -20.08
CA LEU A 713 40.79 -2.74 -20.34
C LEU A 713 41.99 -1.95 -19.79
N ARG A 714 42.81 -1.39 -20.67
CA ARG A 714 44.04 -0.64 -20.32
C ARG A 714 43.86 0.87 -20.28
N ASP A 715 43.07 1.40 -21.21
CA ASP A 715 42.84 2.83 -21.35
C ASP A 715 41.44 3.18 -20.83
N PHE A 716 41.36 4.13 -19.90
CA PHE A 716 40.09 4.72 -19.49
C PHE A 716 39.75 5.94 -20.35
N SER A 717 38.46 6.21 -20.54
CA SER A 717 37.96 7.26 -21.44
C SER A 717 38.24 8.69 -20.95
N GLU A 718 38.52 9.60 -21.89
CA GLU A 718 38.53 11.04 -21.62
C GLU A 718 37.11 11.56 -21.31
N ILE A 719 36.98 12.44 -20.33
CA ILE A 719 35.70 13.03 -19.94
C ILE A 719 35.51 14.35 -20.70
N GLY A 720 34.72 14.30 -21.77
CA GLY A 720 34.57 15.38 -22.74
C GLY A 720 33.61 16.51 -22.34
N CYS A 721 32.91 16.39 -21.20
CA CYS A 721 32.08 17.46 -20.64
C CYS A 721 31.92 17.33 -19.12
N GLU A 722 31.41 18.38 -18.47
CA GLU A 722 31.05 18.30 -17.05
C GLU A 722 29.89 17.30 -16.82
N MET A 723 30.10 16.31 -15.95
CA MET A 723 29.15 15.24 -15.62
C MET A 723 28.75 15.33 -14.14
N LYS A 724 27.75 16.17 -13.84
CA LYS A 724 27.26 16.44 -12.47
C LYS A 724 26.47 15.29 -11.85
N SER A 725 25.91 14.39 -12.67
CA SER A 725 25.04 13.32 -12.19
C SER A 725 25.79 12.07 -11.75
N LEU A 726 27.04 11.87 -12.20
CA LEU A 726 27.76 10.63 -11.95
C LEU A 726 28.25 10.62 -10.51
N SER A 727 27.59 9.82 -9.67
CA SER A 727 27.95 9.67 -8.27
C SER A 727 28.88 8.48 -8.01
N ARG A 728 28.83 7.45 -8.86
CA ARG A 728 29.55 6.18 -8.62
C ARG A 728 30.35 5.73 -9.83
N LEU A 729 31.66 5.57 -9.64
CA LEU A 729 32.59 5.00 -10.63
C LEU A 729 33.33 3.79 -10.06
N TYR A 730 33.09 2.62 -10.66
CA TYR A 730 33.72 1.36 -10.29
C TYR A 730 34.65 0.86 -11.39
N LEU A 731 35.92 0.71 -11.06
CA LEU A 731 37.01 0.25 -11.92
C LEU A 731 37.79 -0.91 -11.28
N VAL A 732 37.19 -1.59 -10.31
CA VAL A 732 37.84 -2.66 -9.52
C VAL A 732 38.35 -3.77 -10.42
N HIS A 733 39.57 -4.26 -10.21
CA HIS A 733 40.18 -5.37 -10.93
C HIS A 733 40.21 -5.16 -12.47
N THR A 734 40.51 -3.93 -12.89
CA THR A 734 40.77 -3.58 -14.30
C THR A 734 42.28 -3.56 -14.59
N ALA A 735 42.65 -3.56 -15.87
CA ALA A 735 44.04 -3.40 -16.31
C ALA A 735 44.42 -1.94 -16.60
N VAL A 736 43.62 -0.99 -16.11
CA VAL A 736 43.80 0.44 -16.38
C VAL A 736 45.16 0.90 -15.87
N GLU A 737 45.94 1.53 -16.75
CA GLU A 737 47.30 1.98 -16.46
C GLU A 737 47.34 3.38 -15.82
N GLU A 738 46.45 4.28 -16.27
CA GLU A 738 46.28 5.64 -15.76
C GLU A 738 44.84 6.17 -15.94
N LEU A 739 44.45 7.15 -15.12
CA LEU A 739 43.19 7.90 -15.28
C LEU A 739 43.46 9.28 -15.92
N PRO A 740 42.61 9.78 -16.82
CA PRO A 740 42.85 11.04 -17.50
C PRO A 740 42.68 12.25 -16.59
N LEU A 741 43.35 13.36 -16.90
CA LEU A 741 43.21 14.64 -16.18
C LEU A 741 41.78 15.20 -16.26
N SER A 742 41.03 14.82 -17.30
CA SER A 742 39.63 15.16 -17.46
C SER A 742 38.72 14.54 -16.39
N ILE A 743 39.20 13.61 -15.55
CA ILE A 743 38.43 13.06 -14.41
C ILE A 743 37.87 14.15 -13.48
N ARG A 744 38.52 15.33 -13.39
CA ARG A 744 38.03 16.51 -12.66
C ARG A 744 36.65 17.00 -13.12
N ASN A 745 36.23 16.64 -14.34
CA ASN A 745 34.94 17.00 -14.90
C ASN A 745 33.78 16.17 -14.32
N LEU A 746 34.07 15.12 -13.53
CA LEU A 746 33.07 14.33 -12.80
C LEU A 746 32.66 15.03 -11.51
N THR A 747 32.16 16.26 -11.62
CA THR A 747 32.01 17.18 -10.48
C THR A 747 31.05 16.67 -9.40
N GLY A 748 30.13 15.74 -9.71
CA GLY A 748 29.24 15.08 -8.75
C GLY A 748 29.71 13.73 -8.19
N LEU A 749 30.96 13.30 -8.42
CA LEU A 749 31.44 11.99 -8.02
C LEU A 749 31.57 11.86 -6.49
N GLU A 750 30.89 10.87 -5.92
CA GLU A 750 30.90 10.55 -4.48
C GLU A 750 31.77 9.32 -4.19
N VAL A 751 31.76 8.34 -5.08
CA VAL A 751 32.41 7.03 -4.90
C VAL A 751 33.33 6.71 -6.08
N LEU A 752 34.62 6.51 -5.79
CA LEU A 752 35.62 6.06 -6.75
C LEU A 752 36.36 4.81 -6.24
N TYR A 753 36.09 3.66 -6.86
CA TYR A 753 36.74 2.39 -6.50
C TYR A 753 37.66 1.88 -7.61
N LEU A 754 38.92 1.68 -7.27
CA LEU A 754 40.03 1.22 -8.10
C LEU A 754 40.72 -0.02 -7.48
N HIS A 755 40.04 -0.76 -6.61
CA HIS A 755 40.61 -1.92 -5.93
C HIS A 755 41.25 -2.93 -6.89
N CYS A 756 42.37 -3.52 -6.52
CA CYS A 756 43.07 -4.58 -7.24
C CYS A 756 43.43 -4.25 -8.70
N CYS A 757 43.59 -2.95 -9.05
CA CYS A 757 44.09 -2.52 -10.35
C CYS A 757 45.62 -2.65 -10.40
N LYS A 758 46.12 -3.87 -10.61
CA LYS A 758 47.55 -4.18 -10.52
C LYS A 758 48.44 -3.39 -11.49
N ASN A 759 47.90 -3.00 -12.65
CA ASN A 759 48.64 -2.25 -13.68
C ASN A 759 48.62 -0.74 -13.47
N LEU A 760 47.75 -0.24 -12.58
CA LEU A 760 47.62 1.19 -12.33
C LEU A 760 48.95 1.73 -11.80
N ALA A 761 49.60 2.58 -12.60
CA ALA A 761 50.94 3.09 -12.28
C ALA A 761 50.90 4.55 -11.80
N ARG A 762 49.85 5.29 -12.16
CA ARG A 762 49.76 6.75 -12.00
C ARG A 762 48.32 7.19 -11.74
N LEU A 763 48.15 8.17 -10.84
CA LEU A 763 46.87 8.83 -10.59
C LEU A 763 46.98 10.35 -10.78
N PRO A 764 45.97 11.02 -11.39
CA PRO A 764 45.93 12.47 -11.51
C PRO A 764 45.44 13.10 -10.19
N ILE A 765 46.28 13.07 -9.14
CA ILE A 765 45.91 13.46 -7.77
C ILE A 765 45.30 14.87 -7.72
N ASN A 766 45.88 15.85 -8.41
CA ASN A 766 45.34 17.21 -8.49
C ASN A 766 43.92 17.29 -9.08
N SER A 767 43.59 16.38 -10.00
CA SER A 767 42.26 16.31 -10.60
C SER A 767 41.27 15.62 -9.67
N ILE A 768 41.71 14.60 -8.92
CA ILE A 768 40.89 13.90 -7.91
C ILE A 768 40.58 14.83 -6.72
N LEU A 769 41.54 15.66 -6.31
CA LEU A 769 41.35 16.67 -5.25
C LEU A 769 40.31 17.76 -5.60
N GLN A 770 40.07 17.99 -6.89
CA GLN A 770 39.06 18.94 -7.37
C GLN A 770 37.63 18.36 -7.31
N LEU A 771 37.47 17.08 -6.97
CA LEU A 771 36.17 16.42 -6.82
C LEU A 771 35.57 16.75 -5.45
N GLN A 772 34.80 17.85 -5.40
CA GLN A 772 34.26 18.42 -4.16
C GLN A 772 33.26 17.53 -3.42
N HIS A 773 32.75 16.47 -4.05
CA HIS A 773 31.76 15.56 -3.46
C HIS A 773 32.33 14.17 -3.14
N LEU A 774 33.61 13.92 -3.40
CA LEU A 774 34.20 12.60 -3.22
C LEU A 774 34.25 12.24 -1.74
N SER A 775 33.46 11.23 -1.35
CA SER A 775 33.34 10.75 0.03
C SER A 775 33.98 9.38 0.23
N GLU A 776 34.07 8.57 -0.82
CA GLU A 776 34.65 7.24 -0.75
C GLU A 776 35.71 7.01 -1.83
N LEU A 777 36.90 6.59 -1.40
CA LEU A 777 38.02 6.27 -2.28
C LEU A 777 38.57 4.88 -1.95
N GLY A 778 38.58 3.99 -2.94
CA GLY A 778 39.16 2.66 -2.81
C GLY A 778 40.34 2.47 -3.76
N ILE A 779 41.55 2.25 -3.24
CA ILE A 779 42.77 2.05 -4.04
C ILE A 779 43.58 0.81 -3.59
N GLY A 780 43.01 0.01 -2.68
CA GLY A 780 43.63 -1.21 -2.16
C GLY A 780 44.04 -2.19 -3.25
N GLY A 781 45.15 -2.92 -3.09
CA GLY A 781 45.60 -3.96 -4.04
C GLY A 781 46.22 -3.47 -5.36
N CYS A 782 46.49 -2.16 -5.50
CA CYS A 782 47.14 -1.57 -6.68
C CYS A 782 48.68 -1.67 -6.59
N THR A 783 49.25 -2.84 -6.88
CA THR A 783 50.67 -3.14 -6.60
C THR A 783 51.67 -2.29 -7.40
N ASN A 784 51.43 -1.96 -8.68
CA ASN A 784 52.35 -1.10 -9.46
C ASN A 784 52.33 0.36 -9.01
N LEU A 785 51.22 0.82 -8.43
CA LEU A 785 51.08 2.15 -7.86
C LEU A 785 51.97 2.31 -6.61
N VAL A 786 52.27 1.20 -5.94
CA VAL A 786 53.16 1.12 -4.76
C VAL A 786 54.60 0.77 -5.16
N LYS A 787 54.85 -0.11 -6.13
CA LYS A 787 56.22 -0.53 -6.52
C LYS A 787 57.09 0.60 -7.08
N LYS A 788 56.50 1.54 -7.82
CA LYS A 788 57.21 2.77 -8.25
C LYS A 788 57.56 3.73 -7.09
N MET A 789 57.18 3.43 -5.84
CA MET A 789 57.71 4.11 -4.65
C MET A 789 59.13 3.69 -4.29
N GLY A 790 59.60 2.50 -4.71
CA GLY A 790 60.86 1.92 -4.25
C GLY A 790 62.11 2.43 -4.98
N ASP A 791 61.98 2.82 -6.26
CA ASP A 791 63.14 3.12 -7.11
C ASP A 791 63.56 4.60 -7.09
N ASP A 792 62.69 5.53 -6.65
CA ASP A 792 63.01 6.97 -6.61
C ASP A 792 63.60 7.43 -5.26
N GLY A 793 63.80 6.51 -4.31
CA GLY A 793 64.26 6.79 -2.95
C GLY A 793 65.78 6.79 -2.73
N GLN A 794 66.61 6.53 -3.76
CA GLN A 794 68.06 6.35 -3.59
C GLN A 794 68.96 7.13 -4.57
N SER A 795 68.51 8.18 -5.26
CA SER A 795 69.40 8.91 -6.19
C SER A 795 69.38 10.44 -6.14
N ILE A 796 68.90 11.07 -5.07
CA ILE A 796 68.97 12.55 -4.92
C ILE A 796 69.74 12.97 -3.65
N LEU A 797 70.82 12.25 -3.31
CA LEU A 797 71.78 12.67 -2.28
C LEU A 797 73.21 12.26 -2.66
N ALA A 798 73.71 12.74 -3.79
CA ALA A 798 75.15 12.94 -4.00
C ALA A 798 75.37 13.74 -5.29
N ILE A 799 75.87 14.97 -5.13
CA ILE A 799 76.97 15.61 -5.87
C ILE A 799 76.79 17.13 -5.70
N GLU A 800 77.43 17.68 -4.67
CA GLU A 800 77.77 19.09 -4.59
C GLU A 800 79.05 19.35 -5.40
N SER A 801 78.91 20.08 -6.53
CA SER A 801 79.83 21.08 -7.16
C SER A 801 81.34 20.75 -7.43
N PRO A 802 82.12 21.65 -8.09
CA PRO A 802 82.02 22.15 -9.48
C PRO A 802 83.37 22.11 -10.24
N ILE A 803 83.42 21.95 -11.57
CA ILE A 803 84.61 22.34 -12.40
C ILE A 803 84.21 22.84 -13.81
N MET A 804 84.55 24.12 -14.04
CA MET A 804 85.03 24.86 -15.24
C MET A 804 84.51 24.63 -16.68
N GLU A 805 84.09 25.77 -17.23
CA GLU A 805 84.47 26.46 -18.49
C GLU A 805 84.02 25.94 -19.87
N ASP A 806 83.36 26.90 -20.56
CA ASP A 806 83.42 27.26 -21.99
C ASP A 806 82.87 26.26 -23.04
N GLU A 807 82.15 26.63 -24.10
CA GLU A 807 82.08 27.89 -24.86
C GLU A 807 80.92 27.81 -25.91
N ILE A 808 80.49 28.98 -26.42
CA ILE A 808 79.89 29.24 -27.77
C ILE A 808 78.36 29.10 -27.99
N LEU A 809 77.68 30.25 -27.79
CA LEU A 809 76.99 31.12 -28.77
C LEU A 809 75.86 30.66 -29.71
N SER A 810 74.93 31.63 -29.84
CA SER A 810 74.06 32.02 -30.97
C SER A 810 72.64 31.43 -30.95
N SER A 811 71.52 32.16 -31.06
CA SER A 811 71.18 33.58 -31.33
C SER A 811 69.75 33.81 -30.77
N GLU A 812 69.44 34.89 -30.04
CA GLU A 812 68.76 36.12 -30.52
C GLU A 812 67.44 35.83 -31.30
N GLU A 813 66.24 36.32 -30.92
CA GLU A 813 65.87 37.73 -30.75
C GLU A 813 64.53 37.96 -30.00
N GLN A 814 64.53 39.03 -29.20
CA GLN A 814 63.51 40.10 -29.06
C GLN A 814 62.19 39.87 -28.30
N LEU A 815 62.19 40.45 -27.09
CA LEU A 815 61.05 40.98 -26.34
C LEU A 815 60.53 42.30 -26.96
N GLN A 816 59.23 42.56 -26.83
CA GLN A 816 58.71 43.92 -26.67
C GLN A 816 57.51 43.96 -25.71
N GLU A 817 57.68 44.77 -24.67
CA GLU A 817 56.73 45.16 -23.63
C GLU A 817 55.54 45.97 -24.18
N LEU A 818 54.45 46.04 -23.41
CA LEU A 818 53.82 47.32 -23.03
C LEU A 818 52.80 47.10 -21.87
N ALA A 819 52.96 47.90 -20.82
CA ALA A 819 52.14 47.96 -19.60
C ALA A 819 51.14 49.17 -19.67
N PRO A 820 50.40 49.54 -18.60
CA PRO A 820 48.93 49.67 -18.55
C PRO A 820 48.47 51.17 -18.44
N PRO A 821 47.23 51.58 -18.02
CA PRO A 821 46.84 51.52 -16.59
C PRO A 821 45.32 51.62 -16.20
N THR A 822 45.09 51.45 -14.88
CA THR A 822 44.17 52.16 -13.94
C THR A 822 42.68 51.81 -13.67
N ASN A 823 42.48 51.27 -12.46
CA ASN A 823 41.70 51.77 -11.29
C ASN A 823 40.17 51.63 -11.13
N SER A 824 39.76 50.87 -10.10
CA SER A 824 39.10 51.28 -8.82
C SER A 824 38.19 50.13 -8.31
N SER A 825 38.54 49.36 -7.28
CA SER A 825 38.61 49.56 -5.81
C SER A 825 37.38 49.04 -5.03
N ASN A 826 37.70 48.29 -3.97
CA ASN A 826 36.90 47.77 -2.83
C ASN A 826 36.21 46.41 -3.03
N GLY A 827 36.51 45.36 -2.26
CA GLY A 827 37.47 45.20 -1.16
C GLY A 827 37.39 43.78 -0.58
N ASN A 828 38.52 43.24 -0.13
CA ASN A 828 38.70 42.64 1.20
C ASN A 828 40.12 42.08 1.31
N SER A 829 40.65 42.29 2.50
CA SER A 829 42.01 42.06 2.97
C SER A 829 42.40 40.58 3.03
N ALA A 830 43.52 40.23 2.40
CA ALA A 830 44.69 39.58 2.99
C ALA A 830 45.54 38.94 1.87
N LEU A 831 46.46 39.72 1.30
CA LEU A 831 47.59 39.21 0.54
C LEU A 831 48.84 39.87 1.09
N GLN A 832 49.79 39.03 1.50
CA GLN A 832 51.25 39.19 1.54
C GLN A 832 51.77 38.10 2.48
N MET A 833 52.64 37.16 2.13
CA MET A 833 53.58 36.99 1.03
C MET A 833 53.97 35.50 1.00
N LEU A 834 54.12 34.92 -0.19
CA LEU A 834 55.31 34.16 -0.59
C LEU A 834 55.22 33.89 -2.10
N ASP A 835 55.80 34.84 -2.85
CA ASP A 835 56.53 34.62 -4.11
C ASP A 835 57.44 33.37 -4.01
N HIS A 836 57.78 32.58 -5.02
CA HIS A 836 57.90 32.83 -6.46
C HIS A 836 58.06 31.48 -7.21
N ASN A 837 57.51 31.44 -8.42
CA ASN A 837 57.97 30.76 -9.65
C ASN A 837 59.10 29.72 -9.60
N ASN A 838 58.81 28.50 -10.10
CA ASN A 838 59.42 28.01 -11.35
C ASN A 838 58.63 26.82 -11.92
N CYS A 839 57.84 27.10 -12.96
CA CYS A 839 57.41 26.11 -13.93
C CYS A 839 58.60 25.77 -14.84
N PHE A 840 59.03 24.51 -14.84
CA PHE A 840 59.57 23.88 -16.03
C PHE A 840 58.55 22.83 -16.49
N GLN A 841 58.08 22.99 -17.72
CA GLN A 841 57.09 22.13 -18.35
C GLN A 841 57.70 20.80 -18.81
N LEU A 842 56.79 19.82 -18.95
CA LEU A 842 56.85 18.54 -19.67
C LEU A 842 57.03 17.30 -18.74
N GLU A 843 55.97 16.47 -18.69
CA GLU A 843 55.82 15.13 -18.06
C GLU A 843 55.20 14.95 -16.65
N SER A 844 54.99 15.98 -15.81
CA SER A 844 54.74 15.78 -14.35
C SER A 844 53.33 16.07 -13.79
N ASN A 845 52.24 15.66 -14.45
CA ASN A 845 50.87 15.80 -13.90
C ASN A 845 50.34 14.55 -13.17
N PHE A 846 51.16 13.50 -13.05
CA PHE A 846 50.81 12.22 -12.46
C PHE A 846 51.77 11.90 -11.32
N PHE A 847 51.25 11.75 -10.10
CA PHE A 847 52.07 11.60 -8.88
C PHE A 847 51.99 10.18 -8.30
N PRO A 848 53.06 9.67 -7.65
CA PRO A 848 53.03 8.45 -6.84
C PRO A 848 52.15 8.59 -5.58
N ILE A 849 51.66 7.49 -4.99
CA ILE A 849 50.82 7.49 -3.77
C ILE A 849 51.48 8.21 -2.56
N SER A 850 52.81 8.31 -2.47
CA SER A 850 53.47 9.03 -1.36
C SER A 850 53.08 10.52 -1.31
N SER A 851 52.66 11.09 -2.46
CA SER A 851 52.07 12.42 -2.58
C SER A 851 50.59 12.47 -2.16
N LEU A 852 49.88 11.33 -2.11
CA LEU A 852 48.47 11.25 -1.72
C LEU A 852 48.29 11.70 -0.28
N PHE A 853 49.06 11.16 0.66
CA PHE A 853 48.91 11.51 2.07
C PHE A 853 49.45 12.89 2.43
N THR A 854 50.37 13.46 1.65
CA THR A 854 50.92 14.81 1.89
C THR A 854 50.10 15.92 1.24
N MET A 855 49.35 15.63 0.16
CA MET A 855 48.52 16.60 -0.56
C MET A 855 47.03 16.58 -0.16
N PHE A 856 46.53 15.50 0.44
CA PHE A 856 45.16 15.43 0.99
C PHE A 856 45.01 16.12 2.37
N ASN A 857 45.90 17.04 2.72
CA ASN A 857 45.97 17.71 4.03
C ASN A 857 44.70 18.52 4.43
N SER A 858 43.66 18.55 3.59
CA SER A 858 42.41 19.25 3.87
C SER A 858 41.24 18.84 2.96
N SER A 859 41.17 17.58 2.48
CA SER A 859 39.95 17.13 1.80
C SER A 859 38.81 17.02 2.82
N ALA A 860 37.95 18.03 2.86
CA ALA A 860 36.86 18.14 3.84
C ALA A 860 35.73 17.12 3.63
N THR A 861 35.79 16.29 2.58
CA THR A 861 34.67 15.44 2.16
C THR A 861 34.94 13.94 2.21
N LEU A 862 36.19 13.49 2.29
CA LEU A 862 36.53 12.06 2.26
C LEU A 862 36.20 11.38 3.60
N ASN A 863 35.18 10.53 3.61
CA ASN A 863 34.66 9.84 4.79
C ASN A 863 35.17 8.40 4.90
N SER A 864 35.43 7.73 3.78
CA SER A 864 35.87 6.33 3.75
C SER A 864 37.05 6.12 2.81
N LEU A 865 38.10 5.50 3.32
CA LEU A 865 39.32 5.18 2.58
C LEU A 865 39.58 3.68 2.66
N PHE A 866 39.60 3.02 1.50
CA PHE A 866 39.80 1.57 1.41
C PHE A 866 41.15 1.26 0.75
N LEU A 867 42.08 0.75 1.55
CA LEU A 867 43.45 0.38 1.20
C LEU A 867 43.73 -1.12 1.37
N SER A 868 42.70 -1.97 1.47
CA SER A 868 42.86 -3.42 1.64
C SER A 868 43.80 -4.05 0.60
N GLU A 869 44.54 -5.10 0.98
CA GLU A 869 45.52 -5.81 0.12
C GLU A 869 46.66 -4.90 -0.43
N SER A 870 46.91 -3.75 0.18
CA SER A 870 48.03 -2.88 -0.23
C SER A 870 49.36 -3.38 0.32
N GLU A 871 50.45 -3.14 -0.42
CA GLU A 871 51.82 -3.45 0.00
C GLU A 871 52.45 -2.35 0.90
N ILE A 872 51.62 -1.58 1.62
CA ILE A 872 52.09 -0.51 2.52
C ILE A 872 52.76 -1.11 3.76
N VAL A 873 53.87 -0.49 4.19
CA VAL A 873 54.63 -0.91 5.38
C VAL A 873 54.22 -0.12 6.62
N SER A 874 53.90 1.17 6.49
CA SER A 874 53.35 2.00 7.56
C SER A 874 52.42 3.08 7.01
N LEU A 875 51.52 3.59 7.85
CA LEU A 875 50.70 4.75 7.51
C LEU A 875 51.48 6.05 7.83
N PRO A 876 51.55 7.03 6.91
CA PRO A 876 52.24 8.29 7.17
C PRO A 876 51.49 9.16 8.18
N THR A 877 52.21 9.95 8.97
CA THR A 877 51.65 10.86 10.01
C THR A 877 50.68 11.89 9.44
N SER A 878 50.82 12.24 8.17
CA SER A 878 49.90 13.15 7.48
C SER A 878 48.47 12.60 7.32
N ILE A 879 48.22 11.31 7.64
CA ILE A 879 46.86 10.76 7.74
C ILE A 879 45.99 11.50 8.78
N LYS A 880 46.60 12.16 9.78
CA LYS A 880 45.89 13.05 10.73
C LYS A 880 45.17 14.22 10.06
N GLY A 881 45.63 14.64 8.87
CA GLY A 881 45.03 15.72 8.09
C GLY A 881 43.65 15.38 7.51
N PHE A 882 43.26 14.09 7.50
CA PHE A 882 41.96 13.63 7.00
C PHE A 882 40.86 13.79 8.06
N VAL A 883 40.53 15.04 8.39
CA VAL A 883 39.58 15.38 9.47
C VAL A 883 38.16 14.84 9.25
N ALA A 884 37.74 14.55 8.01
CA ALA A 884 36.42 13.98 7.71
C ALA A 884 36.40 12.43 7.72
N LEU A 885 37.57 11.78 7.77
CA LEU A 885 37.69 10.34 7.61
C LEU A 885 37.16 9.61 8.86
N SER A 886 36.11 8.82 8.65
CA SER A 886 35.43 8.02 9.69
C SER A 886 35.72 6.53 9.53
N HIS A 887 35.97 6.05 8.31
CA HIS A 887 36.17 4.64 8.01
C HIS A 887 37.49 4.42 7.26
N LEU A 888 38.34 3.54 7.80
CA LEU A 888 39.61 3.13 7.19
C LEU A 888 39.68 1.61 7.08
N ASP A 889 39.86 1.09 5.88
CA ASP A 889 39.99 -0.34 5.61
C ASP A 889 41.40 -0.69 5.15
N LEU A 890 42.10 -1.48 5.95
CA LEU A 890 43.47 -1.97 5.78
C LEU A 890 43.52 -3.50 5.72
N ARG A 891 42.39 -4.17 5.51
CA ARG A 891 42.34 -5.65 5.54
C ARG A 891 43.37 -6.26 4.59
N ASP A 892 44.00 -7.35 5.03
CA ASP A 892 44.97 -8.11 4.24
C ASP A 892 46.19 -7.30 3.74
N CYS A 893 46.56 -6.18 4.41
CA CYS A 893 47.84 -5.50 4.17
C CYS A 893 48.98 -6.27 4.86
N GLU A 894 49.46 -7.35 4.22
CA GLU A 894 50.39 -8.30 4.86
C GLU A 894 51.72 -7.68 5.30
N LYS A 895 52.19 -6.61 4.64
CA LYS A 895 53.46 -5.92 4.95
C LYS A 895 53.33 -4.78 5.97
N LEU A 896 52.11 -4.48 6.44
CA LEU A 896 51.88 -3.36 7.34
C LEU A 896 52.46 -3.69 8.72
N GLU A 897 53.51 -3.00 9.13
CA GLU A 897 54.26 -3.22 10.38
C GLU A 897 53.75 -2.35 11.53
N GLU A 898 53.36 -1.10 11.22
CA GLU A 898 52.93 -0.14 12.23
C GLU A 898 51.83 0.83 11.77
N ILE A 899 50.92 1.15 12.70
CA ILE A 899 49.93 2.22 12.59
C ILE A 899 50.21 3.19 13.74
N LEU A 900 50.99 4.24 13.48
CA LEU A 900 51.44 5.16 14.53
C LEU A 900 50.38 6.21 14.90
N GLU A 901 49.57 6.63 13.93
CA GLU A 901 48.65 7.76 14.05
C GLU A 901 47.37 7.54 13.24
N LEU A 902 46.23 8.04 13.75
CA LEU A 902 44.93 7.98 13.09
C LEU A 902 44.29 9.37 12.97
N PRO A 903 43.39 9.59 11.98
CA PRO A 903 42.63 10.82 11.87
C PRO A 903 41.70 11.05 13.08
N PRO A 904 41.43 12.33 13.44
CA PRO A 904 40.76 12.68 14.69
C PRO A 904 39.28 12.25 14.79
N ASN A 905 38.61 12.03 13.67
CA ASN A 905 37.19 11.65 13.61
C ASN A 905 36.98 10.19 13.15
N ILE A 906 38.03 9.36 13.22
CA ILE A 906 37.94 7.96 12.84
C ILE A 906 36.97 7.21 13.78
N THR A 907 36.03 6.46 13.23
CA THR A 907 35.07 5.64 14.01
C THR A 907 35.34 4.14 13.86
N SER A 908 35.91 3.72 12.73
CA SER A 908 36.19 2.31 12.46
C SER A 908 37.47 2.12 11.65
N VAL A 909 38.33 1.20 12.11
CA VAL A 909 39.51 0.74 11.39
C VAL A 909 39.43 -0.78 11.22
N TYR A 910 39.50 -1.27 9.99
CA TYR A 910 39.53 -2.71 9.69
C TYR A 910 40.95 -3.13 9.32
N ALA A 911 41.61 -3.94 10.15
CA ALA A 911 42.99 -4.40 9.90
C ALA A 911 43.12 -5.94 9.95
N THR A 912 42.02 -6.68 9.76
CA THR A 912 42.06 -8.15 9.75
C THR A 912 42.97 -8.65 8.63
N GLY A 913 43.86 -9.61 8.92
CA GLY A 913 44.77 -10.18 7.91
C GLY A 913 46.12 -9.45 7.75
N CYS A 914 46.38 -8.37 8.49
CA CYS A 914 47.71 -7.72 8.53
C CYS A 914 48.68 -8.53 9.39
N LYS A 915 49.46 -9.42 8.78
CA LYS A 915 50.32 -10.39 9.49
C LYS A 915 51.54 -9.77 10.17
N SER A 916 52.08 -8.69 9.62
CA SER A 916 53.27 -8.00 10.15
C SER A 916 52.96 -6.90 11.16
N LEU A 917 51.69 -6.64 11.48
CA LEU A 917 51.31 -5.48 12.30
C LEU A 917 51.71 -5.71 13.76
N GLU A 918 52.83 -5.11 14.17
CA GLU A 918 53.42 -5.26 15.50
C GLU A 918 53.14 -4.06 16.41
N ARG A 919 52.93 -2.87 15.83
CA ARG A 919 52.72 -1.62 16.57
C ARG A 919 51.44 -0.92 16.16
N PHE A 920 50.58 -0.63 17.13
CA PHE A 920 49.36 0.15 16.95
C PHE A 920 49.35 1.26 18.00
N GLY A 921 49.32 2.52 17.55
CA GLY A 921 49.26 3.68 18.44
C GLY A 921 48.00 3.63 19.31
N GLU A 922 48.13 3.95 20.59
CA GLU A 922 46.98 4.09 21.49
C GLU A 922 46.06 5.21 20.97
N VAL A 923 44.78 4.89 20.81
CA VAL A 923 43.72 5.80 20.31
C VAL A 923 43.26 6.74 21.39
#